data_AF-A0A511H4N9-F1
#
_entry.id   AF-A0A511H4N9-F1
#
_cell.length_a   1.000
_cell.length_b   1.000
_cell.length_c   1.000
_cell.angle_alpha   90.00
_cell.angle_beta   90.00
_cell.angle_gamma   90.00
#
_symmetry.space_group_name_H-M   'P 1'
#
loop_
_entity.id
_entity.type
_entity.pdbx_description
1 polymer ?
#
loop_
_entity_poly.entity_id
_entity_poly.type
_entity_poly.pdbx_seq_one_letter_code
_entity_poly.pdbx_strand_id
1 'polypeptide(L)'
;MNKLPGSAIVIGASIGGLSAARVLADHFERVTVIERDVLQDGPRQGAPQANHIHVLLRKGVDLLEQYFPGLVEQMKADGIEPFDFTQDLRWLQFGDWMPRHRSGIVLYPQTRCSLERYLRGRLRAYSNVEILESTSVRALLATPDGRRILGVQTHDRHEDGGAVTNRLANIVVDASGRGSQLGKWLSELGFSPPEESRLPINLCYVSRLFEQPETARDWRGLWITPLPPDKPRGGAMLGVEGNRWIVSLFGYEGHHPPRGEDGFVEFARSLREPDIYEAIKDAKPVSDVGVYRVPDVKWRHFERIRDFPAGLLVLGDAWCYFDPVFGQGMSVAMLEANLLNEALHQLDSLEAVTQAWTASYLRTGAQWLQGLWFFVTAEAMRHPHVPGERTRLIKLAQWYVEELYALNHQHPEIYQEFLKLMHVQAGPEFLLRPDIALRLAKRAWQQKSVKGLGTEALWPASRVALGARYAGRVLANLVAPQRVGPRDRICHFDTEVMWQPDKTLGWFVRDALRARGLLSEAAEVRRFLDYWLPVQGLGIAKKALIEFSYNADEPGLGFMLYSDNGTVTQAFREYTRQLGISNEGVERSVAICETFRSSDLGLVRAEFKPGGPTRYSIAASWHFDPLRGHSGFDEAMSRLPERFRAGPFAERVKTYASALRTEYYPLFLGLSFQEDGTLESKMYLVRFDEKQPPFQPGSELWRFLQDMGVSAPELERVRQLNALLWEHSADKMTQVAIEASESQSQPKRINLIYCGIQTSAVLEAISRFGYPNSSKQAVRDFERMMQTDRAKFVAVRVDPEGLSPRLKLYKHALFDFGDLSVVEDGGLGPRGSTPAAAKDVPDVCLY
;
A
#
# COMPACT_ATOMS: atom_id res chain seq x y z
N MET A 1 12.89 -14.84 30.44
CA MET A 1 13.83 -15.30 29.39
C MET A 1 15.24 -15.05 29.89
N ASN A 2 16.19 -15.92 29.56
CA ASN A 2 17.59 -15.63 29.84
C ASN A 2 18.06 -14.51 28.93
N LYS A 3 18.71 -13.49 29.49
CA LYS A 3 19.32 -12.39 28.72
C LYS A 3 20.49 -12.94 27.89
N LEU A 4 20.74 -12.34 26.74
CA LEU A 4 21.92 -12.62 25.92
C LEU A 4 23.18 -12.14 26.65
N PRO A 5 24.27 -12.94 26.68
CA PRO A 5 25.49 -12.67 27.46
C PRO A 5 26.39 -11.58 26.84
N GLY A 6 25.81 -10.45 26.43
CA GLY A 6 26.49 -9.36 25.73
C GLY A 6 25.98 -7.97 26.11
N SER A 7 26.48 -6.96 25.40
CA SER A 7 26.11 -5.56 25.63
C SER A 7 25.48 -4.89 24.42
N ALA A 8 24.58 -3.93 24.69
CA ALA A 8 24.01 -3.04 23.70
C ALA A 8 24.29 -1.57 24.05
N ILE A 9 24.47 -0.73 23.04
CA ILE A 9 24.63 0.72 23.19
C ILE A 9 23.48 1.43 22.49
N VAL A 10 22.91 2.44 23.14
CA VAL A 10 21.93 3.35 22.56
C VAL A 10 22.51 4.76 22.51
N ILE A 11 22.50 5.38 21.33
CA ILE A 11 22.95 6.76 21.13
C ILE A 11 21.73 7.68 21.22
N GLY A 12 21.70 8.56 22.22
CA GLY A 12 20.60 9.49 22.52
C GLY A 12 19.68 8.99 23.64
N ALA A 13 19.29 9.89 24.55
CA ALA A 13 18.41 9.61 25.70
C ALA A 13 17.09 10.41 25.65
N SER A 14 16.55 10.61 24.46
CA SER A 14 15.20 11.14 24.21
C SER A 14 14.17 9.99 24.23
N ILE A 15 12.88 10.26 23.99
CA ILE A 15 11.80 9.25 23.96
C ILE A 15 12.17 7.97 23.20
N GLY A 16 12.66 8.08 21.96
CA GLY A 16 13.07 6.90 21.18
C GLY A 16 14.21 6.12 21.84
N GLY A 17 15.24 6.82 22.30
CA GLY A 17 16.41 6.19 22.93
C GLY A 17 16.09 5.55 24.29
N LEU A 18 15.29 6.21 25.13
CA LEU A 18 14.82 5.66 26.41
C LEU A 18 13.97 4.40 26.21
N SER A 19 13.12 4.40 25.18
CA SER A 19 12.29 3.24 24.84
C SER A 19 13.11 2.09 24.24
N ALA A 20 14.08 2.38 23.38
CA ALA A 20 15.00 1.38 22.85
C ALA A 20 15.86 0.76 23.96
N ALA A 21 16.40 1.58 24.86
CA ALA A 21 17.18 1.13 26.01
C ALA A 21 16.34 0.24 26.93
N ARG A 22 15.08 0.61 27.16
CA ARG A 22 14.15 -0.20 27.94
C ARG A 22 13.92 -1.57 27.31
N VAL A 23 13.66 -1.63 26.00
CA VAL A 23 13.52 -2.91 25.28
C VAL A 23 14.79 -3.73 25.40
N LEU A 24 15.96 -3.14 25.09
CA LEU A 24 17.25 -3.82 25.17
C LEU A 24 17.56 -4.35 26.58
N ALA A 25 17.07 -3.68 27.63
CA ALA A 25 17.28 -4.11 29.01
C ALA A 25 16.63 -5.47 29.32
N ASP A 26 15.61 -5.90 28.58
CA ASP A 26 15.03 -7.25 28.70
C ASP A 26 15.83 -8.32 27.97
N HIS A 27 16.63 -7.92 26.97
CA HIS A 27 17.35 -8.84 26.08
C HIS A 27 18.84 -8.97 26.37
N PHE A 28 19.49 -7.96 26.93
CA PHE A 28 20.95 -7.92 27.12
C PHE A 28 21.37 -7.79 28.58
N GLU A 29 22.49 -8.44 28.93
CA GLU A 29 23.10 -8.33 30.26
C GLU A 29 23.58 -6.92 30.60
N ARG A 30 23.92 -6.09 29.60
CA ARG A 30 24.33 -4.70 29.81
C ARG A 30 23.81 -3.78 28.70
N VAL A 31 23.25 -2.64 29.09
CA VAL A 31 22.80 -1.60 28.17
C VAL A 31 23.41 -0.28 28.59
N THR A 32 24.09 0.41 27.68
CA THR A 32 24.64 1.75 27.93
C THR A 32 23.95 2.77 27.02
N VAL A 33 23.30 3.76 27.61
CA VAL A 33 22.70 4.91 26.90
C VAL A 33 23.70 6.05 26.93
N ILE A 34 24.01 6.64 25.77
CA ILE A 34 24.98 7.71 25.62
C ILE A 34 24.25 8.98 25.21
N GLU A 35 24.31 10.02 26.03
CA GLU A 35 23.67 11.31 25.79
C GLU A 35 24.69 12.44 25.87
N ARG A 36 24.63 13.35 24.89
CA ARG A 36 25.58 14.44 24.75
C ARG A 36 25.26 15.64 25.65
N ASP A 37 24.02 15.74 26.11
CA ASP A 37 23.58 16.79 27.04
C ASP A 37 23.61 16.29 28.49
N VAL A 38 23.49 17.22 29.42
CA VAL A 38 23.12 16.92 30.81
C VAL A 38 21.60 16.69 30.87
N LEU A 39 21.17 15.62 31.53
CA LEU A 39 19.77 15.19 31.62
C LEU A 39 19.05 15.86 32.81
N GLN A 40 18.95 17.19 32.73
CA GLN A 40 18.14 18.00 33.64
C GLN A 40 16.62 17.82 33.42
N ASP A 41 15.80 18.35 34.34
CA ASP A 41 14.34 18.25 34.29
C ASP A 41 13.67 19.32 33.40
N GLY A 42 14.44 19.98 32.53
CA GLY A 42 13.99 21.03 31.62
C GLY A 42 14.46 20.84 30.18
N PRO A 43 14.11 21.79 29.27
CA PRO A 43 14.52 21.75 27.88
C PRO A 43 16.04 21.66 27.72
N ARG A 44 16.49 20.98 26.66
CA ARG A 44 17.91 20.70 26.40
C ARG A 44 18.25 20.91 24.93
N GLN A 45 19.52 21.21 24.64
CA GLN A 45 20.00 21.54 23.29
C GLN A 45 19.84 20.39 22.29
N GLY A 46 19.85 19.14 22.74
CA GLY A 46 19.55 17.93 21.96
C GLY A 46 18.08 17.66 21.73
N ALA A 47 17.18 18.38 22.40
CA ALA A 47 15.73 18.30 22.21
C ALA A 47 15.09 19.70 22.20
N PRO A 48 15.49 20.61 21.27
CA PRO A 48 15.00 22.00 21.23
C PRO A 48 13.49 22.10 21.04
N GLN A 49 12.85 21.06 20.51
CA GLN A 49 11.41 20.95 20.35
C GLN A 49 10.65 20.77 21.68
N ALA A 50 11.31 20.49 22.81
CA ALA A 50 10.64 20.16 24.08
C ALA A 50 9.69 21.24 24.62
N ASN A 51 9.83 22.49 24.18
CA ASN A 51 8.97 23.63 24.54
C ASN A 51 7.61 23.65 23.81
N HIS A 52 7.37 22.73 22.87
CA HIS A 52 6.18 22.72 22.03
C HIS A 52 5.22 21.61 22.44
N ILE A 53 3.94 21.73 22.05
CA ILE A 53 2.95 20.68 22.25
C ILE A 53 3.45 19.37 21.64
N HIS A 54 3.38 18.31 22.43
CA HIS A 54 3.60 16.95 21.99
C HIS A 54 2.40 16.12 22.44
N VAL A 55 1.87 15.32 21.52
CA VAL A 55 0.79 14.37 21.83
C VAL A 55 1.35 12.98 21.64
N LEU A 56 1.10 12.11 22.62
CA LEU A 56 1.34 10.68 22.47
C LEU A 56 0.02 10.04 22.03
N LEU A 57 0.02 9.39 20.86
CA LEU A 57 -1.14 8.67 20.35
C LEU A 57 -1.43 7.46 21.24
N ARG A 58 -2.67 6.98 21.21
CA ARG A 58 -3.12 5.95 22.15
C ARG A 58 -2.27 4.68 22.11
N LYS A 59 -1.91 4.19 20.92
CA LYS A 59 -1.01 3.02 20.82
C LYS A 59 0.37 3.27 21.44
N GLY A 60 0.89 4.50 21.37
CA GLY A 60 2.11 4.90 22.03
C GLY A 60 1.97 4.88 23.56
N VAL A 61 0.84 5.34 24.10
CA VAL A 61 0.52 5.23 25.54
C VAL A 61 0.48 3.77 25.97
N ASP A 62 -0.22 2.91 25.21
CA ASP A 62 -0.35 1.49 25.54
C ASP A 62 1.02 0.80 25.55
N LEU A 63 1.89 1.10 24.58
CA LEU A 63 3.26 0.56 24.54
C LEU A 63 4.14 1.09 25.67
N LEU A 64 4.04 2.39 26.00
CA LEU A 64 4.79 2.93 27.13
C LEU A 64 4.36 2.30 28.45
N GLU A 65 3.06 2.10 28.68
CA GLU A 65 2.59 1.41 29.89
C GLU A 65 3.05 -0.06 29.91
N GLN A 66 3.05 -0.74 28.76
CA GLN A 66 3.58 -2.11 28.65
C GLN A 66 5.07 -2.18 29.01
N TYR A 67 5.89 -1.26 28.50
CA TYR A 67 7.34 -1.26 28.75
C TYR A 67 7.70 -0.62 30.09
N PHE A 68 6.91 0.31 30.61
CA PHE A 68 7.12 0.98 31.89
C PHE A 68 5.88 0.81 32.80
N PRO A 69 5.62 -0.39 33.35
CA PRO A 69 4.41 -0.66 34.13
C PRO A 69 4.22 0.32 35.30
N GLY A 70 3.03 0.90 35.40
CA GLY A 70 2.66 1.91 36.40
C GLY A 70 3.03 3.34 36.02
N LEU A 71 3.55 3.59 34.82
CA LEU A 71 3.86 4.93 34.32
C LEU A 71 2.62 5.83 34.33
N VAL A 72 1.51 5.33 33.81
CA VAL A 72 0.26 6.10 33.72
C VAL A 72 -0.27 6.48 35.10
N GLU A 73 -0.23 5.56 36.06
CA GLU A 73 -0.67 5.85 37.44
C GLU A 73 0.23 6.89 38.11
N GLN A 74 1.54 6.84 37.86
CA GLN A 74 2.46 7.87 38.33
C GLN A 74 2.17 9.23 37.69
N MET A 75 1.92 9.27 36.39
CA MET A 75 1.56 10.51 35.68
C MET A 75 0.29 11.14 36.27
N LYS A 76 -0.73 10.32 36.58
CA LYS A 76 -1.96 10.78 37.25
C LYS A 76 -1.70 11.31 38.64
N ALA A 77 -0.86 10.63 39.43
CA ALA A 77 -0.49 11.08 40.77
C ALA A 77 0.23 12.44 40.76
N ASP A 78 0.98 12.73 39.71
CA ASP A 78 1.65 14.01 39.46
C ASP A 78 0.71 15.06 38.79
N GLY A 79 -0.60 14.80 38.71
CA GLY A 79 -1.63 15.73 38.25
C GLY A 79 -1.90 15.74 36.74
N ILE A 80 -1.48 14.70 36.00
CA ILE A 80 -1.82 14.55 34.59
C ILE A 80 -3.15 13.83 34.45
N GLU A 81 -4.19 14.58 34.11
CA GLU A 81 -5.54 14.06 33.97
C GLU A 81 -5.73 13.23 32.68
N PRO A 82 -6.49 12.12 32.74
CA PRO A 82 -6.90 11.38 31.54
C PRO A 82 -7.70 12.28 30.60
N PHE A 83 -7.42 12.25 29.28
CA PHE A 83 -8.04 13.11 28.26
C PHE A 83 -8.69 12.27 27.15
N ASP A 84 -10.01 12.22 27.05
CA ASP A 84 -10.71 11.55 25.94
C ASP A 84 -10.63 12.43 24.69
N PHE A 85 -10.01 11.90 23.64
CA PHE A 85 -9.63 12.67 22.46
C PHE A 85 -10.79 13.41 21.79
N THR A 86 -12.01 12.88 21.80
CA THR A 86 -13.15 13.54 21.15
C THR A 86 -14.05 14.27 22.12
N GLN A 87 -14.20 13.78 23.35
CA GLN A 87 -15.05 14.44 24.33
C GLN A 87 -14.41 15.74 24.80
N ASP A 88 -13.11 15.72 25.04
CA ASP A 88 -12.39 16.81 25.70
C ASP A 88 -11.71 17.78 24.72
N LEU A 89 -11.44 17.35 23.49
CA LEU A 89 -10.87 18.20 22.44
C LEU A 89 -11.97 18.82 21.60
N ARG A 90 -11.86 20.13 21.39
CA ARG A 90 -12.50 20.78 20.26
C ARG A 90 -11.50 20.82 19.12
N TRP A 91 -11.77 20.05 18.07
CA TRP A 91 -10.89 19.93 16.90
C TRP A 91 -11.58 20.45 15.65
N LEU A 92 -11.02 21.50 15.06
CA LEU A 92 -11.50 22.12 13.83
C LEU A 92 -10.66 21.62 12.65
N GLN A 93 -11.30 20.87 11.75
CA GLN A 93 -10.66 20.18 10.63
C GLN A 93 -11.50 20.35 9.36
N PHE A 94 -10.87 20.62 8.22
CA PHE A 94 -11.55 20.84 6.92
C PHE A 94 -12.70 21.88 6.90
N GLY A 95 -12.73 22.80 7.85
CA GLY A 95 -13.69 23.93 7.84
C GLY A 95 -14.81 23.81 8.86
N ASP A 96 -14.88 22.71 9.61
CA ASP A 96 -15.91 22.48 10.63
C ASP A 96 -15.33 21.84 11.90
N TRP A 97 -16.08 21.92 12.99
CA TRP A 97 -15.74 21.31 14.28
C TRP A 97 -16.14 19.84 14.28
N MET A 98 -15.15 18.97 14.47
CA MET A 98 -15.36 17.53 14.54
C MET A 98 -16.35 17.17 15.67
N PRO A 99 -17.23 16.17 15.47
CA PRO A 99 -18.25 15.82 16.47
C PRO A 99 -17.66 15.38 17.80
N ARG A 100 -18.16 15.97 18.90
CA ARG A 100 -17.72 15.62 20.25
C ARG A 100 -18.63 14.55 20.84
N HIS A 101 -18.02 13.45 21.26
CA HIS A 101 -18.66 12.32 21.96
C HIS A 101 -17.59 11.59 22.77
N ARG A 102 -17.96 10.65 23.63
CA ARG A 102 -16.97 9.84 24.36
C ARG A 102 -16.45 8.72 23.46
N SER A 103 -15.21 8.83 22.99
CA SER A 103 -14.61 7.84 22.07
C SER A 103 -13.96 6.66 22.80
N GLY A 104 -13.58 6.83 24.06
CA GLY A 104 -12.75 5.87 24.79
C GLY A 104 -11.27 5.91 24.39
N ILE A 105 -10.87 6.78 23.44
CA ILE A 105 -9.48 7.04 23.09
C ILE A 105 -8.89 8.01 24.13
N VAL A 106 -8.44 7.45 25.25
CA VAL A 106 -7.90 8.24 26.38
C VAL A 106 -6.39 8.46 26.21
N LEU A 107 -5.99 9.72 26.20
CA LEU A 107 -4.61 10.23 26.14
C LEU A 107 -4.22 10.86 27.49
N TYR A 108 -2.96 11.27 27.63
CA TYR A 108 -2.42 11.90 28.84
C TYR A 108 -1.53 13.09 28.48
N PRO A 109 -2.10 14.26 28.13
CA PRO A 109 -1.33 15.41 27.69
C PRO A 109 -0.36 15.90 28.78
N GLN A 110 0.90 16.05 28.41
CA GLN A 110 2.00 16.34 29.32
C GLN A 110 3.10 17.11 28.58
N THR A 111 3.94 17.84 29.31
CA THR A 111 5.15 18.38 28.66
C THR A 111 6.13 17.25 28.32
N ARG A 112 6.89 17.43 27.24
CA ARG A 112 7.90 16.45 26.83
C ARG A 112 8.97 16.22 27.90
N CYS A 113 9.38 17.29 28.59
CA CYS A 113 10.35 17.21 29.69
C CYS A 113 9.82 16.30 30.82
N SER A 114 8.55 16.45 31.20
CA SER A 114 7.91 15.58 32.19
C SER A 114 7.87 14.13 31.74
N LEU A 115 7.49 13.86 30.48
CA LEU A 115 7.51 12.49 29.94
C LEU A 115 8.92 11.88 29.99
N GLU A 116 9.93 12.58 29.47
CA GLU A 116 11.33 12.12 29.51
C GLU A 116 11.81 11.87 30.95
N ARG A 117 11.44 12.72 31.91
CA ARG A 117 11.74 12.55 33.35
C ARG A 117 11.16 11.24 33.89
N TYR A 118 9.89 10.93 33.64
CA TYR A 118 9.28 9.67 34.10
C TYR A 118 9.97 8.45 33.51
N LEU A 119 10.20 8.46 32.19
CA LEU A 119 10.84 7.35 31.49
C LEU A 119 12.27 7.13 31.98
N ARG A 120 13.05 8.20 32.11
CA ARG A 120 14.43 8.17 32.64
C ARG A 120 14.47 7.67 34.08
N GLY A 121 13.59 8.18 34.95
CA GLY A 121 13.50 7.75 36.35
C GLY A 121 13.25 6.26 36.48
N ARG A 122 12.34 5.70 35.66
CA ARG A 122 12.05 4.27 35.65
C ARG A 122 13.17 3.44 35.01
N LEU A 123 13.77 3.93 33.94
CA LEU A 123 14.88 3.25 33.28
C LEU A 123 16.10 3.09 34.21
N ARG A 124 16.39 4.11 35.04
CA ARG A 124 17.46 4.05 36.06
C ARG A 124 17.24 2.98 37.13
N ALA A 125 16.04 2.44 37.29
CA ALA A 125 15.76 1.36 38.23
C ALA A 125 16.23 -0.02 37.73
N TYR A 126 16.61 -0.15 36.46
CA TYR A 126 17.11 -1.40 35.88
C TYR A 126 18.60 -1.53 36.14
N SER A 127 19.00 -2.55 36.91
CA SER A 127 20.39 -2.77 37.32
C SER A 127 21.37 -3.03 36.17
N ASN A 128 20.87 -3.42 35.00
CA ASN A 128 21.68 -3.64 33.80
C ASN A 128 21.72 -2.45 32.85
N VAL A 129 21.19 -1.29 33.24
CA VAL A 129 21.19 -0.07 32.42
C VAL A 129 22.08 1.00 33.03
N GLU A 130 22.98 1.54 32.22
CA GLU A 130 23.85 2.68 32.53
C GLU A 130 23.50 3.85 31.60
N ILE A 131 23.41 5.07 32.13
CA ILE A 131 23.21 6.29 31.34
C ILE A 131 24.43 7.20 31.50
N LEU A 132 25.12 7.45 30.40
CA LEU A 132 26.28 8.33 30.31
C LEU A 132 25.84 9.67 29.74
N GLU A 133 25.78 10.68 30.61
CA GLU A 133 25.47 12.07 30.25
C GLU A 133 26.74 12.80 29.80
N SER A 134 26.58 13.98 29.19
CA SER A 134 27.70 14.81 28.70
C SER A 134 28.71 14.05 27.84
N THR A 135 28.29 12.97 27.19
CA THR A 135 29.16 12.05 26.46
C THR A 135 28.73 12.03 24.99
N SER A 136 29.67 12.28 24.09
CA SER A 136 29.38 12.34 22.64
C SER A 136 30.08 11.23 21.88
N VAL A 137 29.32 10.57 21.00
CA VAL A 137 29.85 9.58 20.06
C VAL A 137 30.55 10.30 18.91
N ARG A 138 31.76 9.84 18.57
CA ARG A 138 32.60 10.41 17.51
C ARG A 138 32.63 9.54 16.25
N ALA A 139 32.69 8.22 16.43
CA ALA A 139 32.79 7.24 15.34
C ALA A 139 32.23 5.88 15.75
N LEU A 140 31.90 5.06 14.76
CA LEU A 140 31.60 3.64 14.95
C LEU A 140 32.90 2.83 15.00
N LEU A 141 32.94 1.79 15.82
CA LEU A 141 33.99 0.77 15.79
C LEU A 141 33.49 -0.39 14.95
N ALA A 142 34.29 -0.87 14.00
CA ALA A 142 33.91 -1.96 13.11
C ALA A 142 35.03 -3.00 12.95
N THR A 143 34.68 -4.17 12.44
CA THR A 143 35.66 -5.16 11.96
C THR A 143 36.51 -4.59 10.81
N PRO A 144 37.70 -5.16 10.52
CA PRO A 144 38.57 -4.65 9.45
C PRO A 144 37.91 -4.59 8.07
N ASP A 145 36.92 -5.46 7.80
CA ASP A 145 36.13 -5.48 6.57
C ASP A 145 34.91 -4.53 6.60
N GLY A 146 34.68 -3.83 7.70
CA GLY A 146 33.55 -2.91 7.91
C GLY A 146 32.18 -3.58 8.07
N ARG A 147 32.10 -4.92 8.02
CA ARG A 147 30.83 -5.65 7.91
C ARG A 147 30.11 -5.87 9.23
N ARG A 148 30.77 -5.64 10.37
CA ARG A 148 30.17 -5.76 11.69
C ARG A 148 30.58 -4.60 12.58
N ILE A 149 29.61 -3.99 13.25
CA ILE A 149 29.86 -2.99 14.29
C ILE A 149 30.24 -3.70 15.59
N LEU A 150 31.29 -3.20 16.22
CA LEU A 150 31.87 -3.69 17.46
C LEU A 150 31.62 -2.73 18.63
N GLY A 151 31.08 -1.54 18.37
CA GLY A 151 30.84 -0.52 19.38
C GLY A 151 30.99 0.89 18.84
N VAL A 152 31.34 1.83 19.73
CA VAL A 152 31.48 3.25 19.41
C VAL A 152 32.70 3.89 20.09
N GLN A 153 33.22 4.95 19.50
CA GLN A 153 34.17 5.85 20.15
C GLN A 153 33.40 6.99 20.82
N THR A 154 33.67 7.22 22.10
CA THR A 154 33.08 8.30 22.90
C THR A 154 34.14 9.27 23.38
N HIS A 155 33.72 10.49 23.71
CA HIS A 155 34.53 11.42 24.51
C HIS A 155 33.61 12.17 25.47
N ASP A 156 34.15 12.52 26.63
CA ASP A 156 33.50 13.39 27.61
C ASP A 156 33.53 14.85 27.11
N ARG A 157 32.44 15.58 27.33
CA ARG A 157 32.31 17.00 26.96
C ARG A 157 32.62 17.96 28.09
N HIS A 158 32.77 17.49 29.32
CA HIS A 158 33.19 18.32 30.45
C HIS A 158 34.68 18.69 30.37
N GLU A 159 35.48 17.89 29.67
CA GLU A 159 36.92 18.10 29.51
C GLU A 159 37.24 18.51 28.06
N ASP A 160 37.71 19.74 27.86
CA ASP A 160 38.24 20.17 26.56
C ASP A 160 39.47 19.31 26.21
N GLY A 161 39.35 18.46 25.19
CA GLY A 161 40.36 17.45 24.84
C GLY A 161 40.23 16.14 25.63
N GLY A 162 39.08 15.86 26.25
CA GLY A 162 38.80 14.65 27.02
C GLY A 162 39.16 13.35 26.27
N ALA A 163 39.59 12.34 27.03
CA ALA A 163 40.11 11.10 26.47
C ALA A 163 39.07 10.36 25.59
N VAL A 164 39.47 10.01 24.37
CA VAL A 164 38.66 9.16 23.49
C VAL A 164 38.62 7.75 24.07
N THR A 165 37.42 7.27 24.36
CA THR A 165 37.18 5.95 24.96
C THR A 165 36.41 5.06 23.99
N ASN A 166 36.94 3.88 23.71
CA ASN A 166 36.26 2.84 22.95
C ASN A 166 35.27 2.09 23.85
N ARG A 167 34.01 2.02 23.44
CA ARG A 167 32.95 1.28 24.16
C ARG A 167 32.44 0.18 23.25
N LEU A 168 32.69 -1.07 23.64
CA LEU A 168 32.33 -2.25 22.85
C LEU A 168 30.88 -2.68 23.12
N ALA A 169 30.20 -3.10 22.05
CA ALA A 169 28.85 -3.63 22.09
C ALA A 169 28.58 -4.61 20.94
N ASN A 170 27.65 -5.52 21.18
CA ASN A 170 27.16 -6.46 20.16
C ASN A 170 26.12 -5.81 19.25
N ILE A 171 25.37 -4.84 19.79
CA ILE A 171 24.40 -4.03 19.04
C ILE A 171 24.59 -2.55 19.41
N VAL A 172 24.59 -1.68 18.41
CA VAL A 172 24.55 -0.23 18.55
C VAL A 172 23.28 0.29 17.89
N VAL A 173 22.48 1.05 18.63
CA VAL A 173 21.23 1.64 18.17
C VAL A 173 21.36 3.15 18.12
N ASP A 174 21.25 3.74 16.94
CA ASP A 174 21.19 5.18 16.79
C ASP A 174 19.76 5.70 16.98
N ALA A 175 19.55 6.41 18.07
CA ALA A 175 18.32 7.12 18.42
C ALA A 175 18.60 8.61 18.68
N SER A 176 19.67 9.16 18.09
CA SER A 176 20.14 10.55 18.31
C SER A 176 19.26 11.61 17.66
N GLY A 177 18.19 11.20 16.99
CA GLY A 177 17.17 12.06 16.41
C GLY A 177 17.63 12.78 15.14
N ARG A 178 17.04 13.95 14.87
CA ARG A 178 17.23 14.69 13.61
C ARG A 178 18.70 15.01 13.30
N GLY A 179 19.50 15.21 14.35
CA GLY A 179 20.93 15.52 14.29
C GLY A 179 21.86 14.31 14.09
N SER A 180 21.31 13.13 13.81
CA SER A 180 22.08 11.90 13.60
C SER A 180 23.26 12.09 12.64
N GLN A 181 24.41 11.54 13.06
CA GLN A 181 25.65 11.51 12.29
C GLN A 181 25.86 10.15 11.61
N LEU A 182 24.88 9.25 11.66
CA LEU A 182 25.02 7.86 11.21
C LEU A 182 25.44 7.76 9.74
N GLY A 183 24.86 8.58 8.86
CA GLY A 183 25.24 8.63 7.45
C GLY A 183 26.72 8.99 7.25
N LYS A 184 27.23 9.93 8.06
CA LYS A 184 28.65 10.33 8.04
C LYS A 184 29.54 9.18 8.54
N TRP A 185 29.20 8.55 9.66
CA TRP A 185 29.97 7.42 10.20
C TRP A 185 30.00 6.22 9.25
N LEU A 186 28.89 5.95 8.55
CA LEU A 186 28.85 4.92 7.50
C LEU A 186 29.79 5.26 6.33
N SER A 187 29.81 6.51 5.89
CA SER A 187 30.75 6.96 4.84
C SER A 187 32.21 6.87 5.27
N GLU A 188 32.53 7.16 6.53
CA GLU A 188 33.89 6.97 7.09
C GLU A 188 34.30 5.49 7.11
N LEU A 189 33.34 4.56 7.22
CA LEU A 189 33.55 3.11 7.08
C LEU A 189 33.55 2.62 5.62
N GLY A 190 33.41 3.52 4.63
CA GLY A 190 33.45 3.18 3.20
C GLY A 190 32.10 2.81 2.59
N PHE A 191 30.97 2.97 3.30
CA PHE A 191 29.64 2.77 2.74
C PHE A 191 29.14 4.02 2.00
N SER A 192 28.30 3.81 0.98
CA SER A 192 27.57 4.92 0.37
C SER A 192 26.69 5.61 1.41
N PRO A 193 26.60 6.96 1.39
CA PRO A 193 25.65 7.67 2.24
C PRO A 193 24.22 7.19 1.93
N PRO A 194 23.31 7.17 2.92
CA PRO A 194 21.93 6.79 2.68
C PRO A 194 21.27 7.74 1.67
N GLU A 195 20.49 7.18 0.76
CA GLU A 195 19.57 7.99 -0.05
C GLU A 195 18.57 8.69 0.89
N GLU A 196 18.26 9.96 0.63
CA GLU A 196 17.33 10.74 1.46
C GLU A 196 16.10 11.14 0.64
N SER A 197 14.91 10.73 1.09
CA SER A 197 13.66 11.38 0.68
C SER A 197 13.48 12.62 1.54
N ARG A 198 13.45 13.80 0.91
CA ARG A 198 13.36 15.09 1.61
C ARG A 198 12.26 15.95 1.00
N LEU A 199 11.37 16.47 1.84
CA LEU A 199 10.31 17.39 1.42
C LEU A 199 10.42 18.69 2.24
N PRO A 200 10.83 19.81 1.61
CA PRO A 200 10.79 21.12 2.24
C PRO A 200 9.36 21.53 2.59
N ILE A 201 9.10 21.82 3.87
CA ILE A 201 7.80 22.29 4.35
C ILE A 201 7.85 23.70 4.93
N ASN A 202 9.04 24.14 5.38
CA ASN A 202 9.29 25.47 5.96
C ASN A 202 8.25 25.85 7.03
N LEU A 203 8.06 24.97 8.01
CA LEU A 203 7.14 25.15 9.12
C LEU A 203 7.85 25.82 10.31
N CYS A 204 7.13 26.67 11.03
CA CYS A 204 7.60 27.28 12.28
C CYS A 204 6.53 27.16 13.36
N TYR A 205 6.95 26.70 14.55
CA TYR A 205 6.17 26.71 15.78
C TYR A 205 6.66 27.81 16.69
N VAL A 206 5.70 28.42 17.37
CA VAL A 206 5.94 29.32 18.48
C VAL A 206 5.05 28.85 19.63
N SER A 207 5.59 28.69 20.82
CA SER A 207 4.85 28.12 21.95
C SER A 207 5.11 28.81 23.26
N ARG A 208 4.10 28.79 24.13
CA ARG A 208 4.15 29.44 25.44
C ARG A 208 3.26 28.68 26.42
N LEU A 209 3.67 28.64 27.68
CA LEU A 209 2.86 28.15 28.78
C LEU A 209 2.04 29.29 29.39
N PHE A 210 0.80 29.01 29.75
CA PHE A 210 -0.12 29.91 30.45
C PHE A 210 -0.67 29.25 31.71
N GLU A 211 -1.00 30.02 32.74
CA GLU A 211 -1.81 29.53 33.86
C GLU A 211 -3.22 29.20 33.33
N GLN A 212 -3.73 28.02 33.70
CA GLN A 212 -5.11 27.66 33.38
C GLN A 212 -6.07 28.36 34.37
N PRO A 213 -7.01 29.19 33.90
CA PRO A 213 -8.01 29.81 34.77
C PRO A 213 -8.96 28.78 35.38
N GLU A 214 -9.41 29.01 36.60
CA GLU A 214 -10.35 28.13 37.34
C GLU A 214 -11.73 28.03 36.67
N THR A 215 -12.06 28.92 35.74
CA THR A 215 -13.33 28.91 35.01
C THR A 215 -13.54 27.58 34.29
N ALA A 216 -14.57 26.85 34.71
CA ALA A 216 -14.97 25.61 34.09
C ALA A 216 -15.34 25.83 32.61
N ARG A 217 -14.85 24.93 31.76
CA ARG A 217 -15.12 24.90 30.32
C ARG A 217 -15.66 23.53 29.97
N ASP A 218 -16.50 23.47 28.94
CA ASP A 218 -17.03 22.22 28.44
C ASP A 218 -15.98 21.41 27.67
N TRP A 219 -14.82 21.99 27.33
CA TRP A 219 -13.67 21.35 26.69
C TRP A 219 -12.39 21.54 27.51
N ARG A 220 -11.37 20.70 27.27
CA ARG A 220 -10.04 20.76 27.92
C ARG A 220 -8.88 20.97 26.95
N GLY A 221 -9.14 20.96 25.65
CA GLY A 221 -8.17 21.28 24.61
C GLY A 221 -8.80 21.87 23.37
N LEU A 222 -7.99 22.58 22.58
CA LEU A 222 -8.36 23.15 21.28
C LEU A 222 -7.31 22.74 20.23
N TRP A 223 -7.78 22.36 19.04
CA TRP A 223 -6.92 22.15 17.88
C TRP A 223 -7.55 22.76 16.64
N ILE A 224 -6.92 23.81 16.10
CA ILE A 224 -7.31 24.49 14.88
C ILE A 224 -6.31 24.10 13.78
N THR A 225 -6.71 23.17 12.90
CA THR A 225 -5.88 22.77 11.75
C THR A 225 -5.89 23.87 10.67
N PRO A 226 -4.75 24.16 10.01
CA PRO A 226 -4.71 24.98 8.81
C PRO A 226 -5.63 24.45 7.70
N LEU A 227 -6.12 25.35 6.84
CA LEU A 227 -6.85 25.03 5.63
C LEU A 227 -6.19 25.73 4.43
N PRO A 228 -5.07 25.21 3.90
CA PRO A 228 -4.42 25.79 2.74
C PRO A 228 -5.28 25.63 1.47
N PRO A 229 -5.20 26.57 0.51
CA PRO A 229 -4.37 27.78 0.52
C PRO A 229 -4.96 28.94 1.35
N ASP A 230 -6.26 28.91 1.66
CA ASP A 230 -7.02 30.09 2.11
C ASP A 230 -6.69 30.54 3.55
N LYS A 231 -6.44 29.58 4.45
CA LYS A 231 -6.18 29.81 5.89
C LYS A 231 -4.97 28.99 6.36
N PRO A 232 -3.73 29.42 6.05
CA PRO A 232 -2.51 28.62 6.25
C PRO A 232 -1.96 28.62 7.69
N ARG A 233 -2.64 29.26 8.64
CA ARG A 233 -2.24 29.37 10.05
C ARG A 233 -3.05 28.42 10.91
N GLY A 234 -2.40 27.80 11.89
CA GLY A 234 -3.01 26.86 12.83
C GLY A 234 -2.53 27.06 14.26
N GLY A 235 -3.20 26.37 15.18
CA GLY A 235 -2.83 26.40 16.59
C GLY A 235 -3.40 25.22 17.34
N ALA A 236 -2.73 24.83 18.41
CA ALA A 236 -3.21 23.83 19.36
C ALA A 236 -2.98 24.31 20.79
N MET A 237 -3.82 23.86 21.71
CA MET A 237 -3.76 24.15 23.13
C MET A 237 -4.23 22.94 23.93
N LEU A 238 -3.46 22.55 24.94
CA LEU A 238 -3.77 21.42 25.82
C LEU A 238 -3.45 21.77 27.28
N GLY A 239 -4.28 21.28 28.20
CA GLY A 239 -3.93 21.22 29.62
C GLY A 239 -2.79 20.24 29.85
N VAL A 240 -1.79 20.66 30.63
CA VAL A 240 -0.63 19.87 31.03
C VAL A 240 -0.42 19.99 32.55
N GLU A 241 0.55 19.27 33.08
CA GLU A 241 0.81 19.22 34.51
C GLU A 241 1.01 20.61 35.15
N GLY A 242 0.56 20.75 36.41
CA GLY A 242 0.67 21.97 37.20
C GLY A 242 -0.39 23.03 36.91
N ASN A 243 -1.58 22.63 36.43
CA ASN A 243 -2.69 23.54 36.07
C ASN A 243 -2.26 24.61 35.05
N ARG A 244 -1.57 24.16 33.99
CA ARG A 244 -1.08 25.03 32.93
C ARG A 244 -1.65 24.61 31.58
N TRP A 245 -1.78 25.57 30.69
CA TRP A 245 -1.95 25.31 29.27
C TRP A 245 -0.63 25.48 28.55
N ILE A 246 -0.30 24.52 27.70
CA ILE A 246 0.69 24.71 26.64
C ILE A 246 -0.05 25.13 25.38
N VAL A 247 0.41 26.20 24.74
CA VAL A 247 -0.19 26.73 23.51
C VAL A 247 0.87 26.73 22.43
N SER A 248 0.60 26.10 21.30
CA SER A 248 1.47 26.09 20.13
C SER A 248 0.75 26.69 18.93
N LEU A 249 1.29 27.80 18.43
CA LEU A 249 0.86 28.44 17.20
C LEU A 249 1.84 28.09 16.09
N PHE A 250 1.33 27.80 14.90
CA PHE A 250 2.18 27.37 13.79
C PHE A 250 1.67 27.84 12.43
N GLY A 251 2.61 27.96 11.50
CA GLY A 251 2.35 28.33 10.13
C GLY A 251 3.48 27.89 9.22
N TYR A 252 3.17 27.78 7.93
CA TYR A 252 4.11 27.40 6.88
C TYR A 252 4.60 28.66 6.14
N GLU A 253 5.54 28.50 5.21
CA GLU A 253 6.13 29.53 4.32
C GLU A 253 5.37 30.87 4.26
N GLY A 254 6.00 31.95 4.71
CA GLY A 254 5.42 33.30 4.69
C GLY A 254 4.30 33.57 5.71
N HIS A 255 3.82 32.55 6.43
CA HIS A 255 2.74 32.64 7.41
C HIS A 255 3.17 32.27 8.83
N HIS A 256 4.48 32.34 9.13
CA HIS A 256 5.04 32.00 10.44
C HIS A 256 4.53 32.93 11.56
N PRO A 257 4.32 32.40 12.78
CA PRO A 257 4.10 33.24 13.94
C PRO A 257 5.32 34.10 14.29
N PRO A 258 5.11 35.30 14.88
CA PRO A 258 6.20 36.14 15.35
C PRO A 258 6.98 35.43 16.46
N ARG A 259 8.28 35.75 16.55
CA ARG A 259 9.22 35.07 17.47
C ARG A 259 9.30 35.70 18.86
N GLY A 260 8.87 36.96 18.98
CA GLY A 260 8.88 37.71 20.23
C GLY A 260 7.54 37.57 20.98
N GLU A 261 7.51 38.08 22.20
CA GLU A 261 6.28 38.14 23.00
C GLU A 261 5.22 39.02 22.33
N ASP A 262 5.67 40.15 21.79
CA ASP A 262 4.87 41.09 21.02
C ASP A 262 4.35 40.40 19.77
N GLY A 263 3.08 39.99 19.83
CA GLY A 263 2.36 39.42 18.70
C GLY A 263 1.99 37.94 18.84
N PHE A 264 2.34 37.23 19.93
CA PHE A 264 1.87 35.85 20.14
C PHE A 264 0.34 35.78 20.18
N VAL A 265 -0.26 36.59 21.06
CA VAL A 265 -1.72 36.67 21.24
C VAL A 265 -2.41 37.22 19.97
N GLU A 266 -1.80 38.20 19.31
CA GLU A 266 -2.30 38.74 18.03
C GLU A 266 -2.29 37.69 16.91
N PHE A 267 -1.26 36.84 16.86
CA PHE A 267 -1.24 35.74 15.89
C PHE A 267 -2.37 34.74 16.16
N ALA A 268 -2.64 34.42 17.44
CA ALA A 268 -3.78 33.58 17.80
C ALA A 268 -5.12 34.20 17.32
N ARG A 269 -5.27 35.53 17.38
CA ARG A 269 -6.47 36.22 16.84
C ARG A 269 -6.60 36.08 15.32
N SER A 270 -5.48 35.92 14.62
CA SER A 270 -5.46 35.75 13.16
C SER A 270 -5.78 34.34 12.66
N LEU A 271 -5.96 33.38 13.58
CA LEU A 271 -6.42 32.04 13.22
C LEU A 271 -7.83 32.12 12.63
N ARG A 272 -8.23 31.06 11.92
CA ARG A 272 -9.55 31.03 11.28
C ARG A 272 -10.72 31.05 12.27
N GLU A 273 -10.49 30.63 13.51
CA GLU A 273 -11.46 30.72 14.60
C GLU A 273 -10.79 31.37 15.83
N PRO A 274 -11.54 32.17 16.62
CA PRO A 274 -10.99 32.98 17.70
C PRO A 274 -10.79 32.20 19.00
N ASP A 275 -11.20 30.93 19.10
CA ASP A 275 -11.28 30.19 20.37
C ASP A 275 -9.97 30.13 21.17
N ILE A 276 -8.83 29.95 20.49
CA ILE A 276 -7.51 29.97 21.16
C ILE A 276 -7.21 31.39 21.66
N TYR A 277 -7.49 32.42 20.87
CA TYR A 277 -7.31 33.81 21.29
C TYR A 277 -8.19 34.16 22.49
N GLU A 278 -9.47 33.81 22.45
CA GLU A 278 -10.41 34.06 23.55
C GLU A 278 -10.01 33.34 24.83
N ALA A 279 -9.39 32.15 24.71
CA ALA A 279 -8.88 31.41 25.86
C ALA A 279 -7.66 32.09 26.51
N ILE A 280 -6.76 32.70 25.72
CA ILE A 280 -5.46 33.18 26.22
C ILE A 280 -5.34 34.70 26.38
N LYS A 281 -6.28 35.50 25.83
CA LYS A 281 -6.18 36.97 25.82
C LYS A 281 -6.03 37.61 27.20
N ASP A 282 -6.65 36.99 28.21
CA ASP A 282 -6.61 37.43 29.62
C ASP A 282 -5.82 36.44 30.51
N ALA A 283 -5.22 35.39 29.93
CA ALA A 283 -4.49 34.38 30.65
C ALA A 283 -3.05 34.84 30.96
N LYS A 284 -2.56 34.52 32.15
CA LYS A 284 -1.21 34.88 32.57
C LYS A 284 -0.17 33.92 31.94
N PRO A 285 0.81 34.41 31.16
CA PRO A 285 1.91 33.58 30.69
C PRO A 285 2.87 33.19 31.83
N VAL A 286 3.39 31.96 31.80
CA VAL A 286 4.32 31.42 32.81
C VAL A 286 5.64 30.91 32.22
N SER A 287 5.84 31.12 30.93
CA SER A 287 7.12 30.87 30.27
C SER A 287 7.41 31.95 29.24
N ASP A 288 8.68 32.03 28.85
CA ASP A 288 9.09 32.70 27.62
C ASP A 288 8.52 31.98 26.39
N VAL A 289 8.61 32.66 25.26
CA VAL A 289 8.20 32.12 23.96
C VAL A 289 9.29 31.19 23.41
N GLY A 290 8.95 29.91 23.25
CA GLY A 290 9.79 28.93 22.57
C GLY A 290 9.55 28.97 21.05
N VAL A 291 10.62 28.91 20.25
CA VAL A 291 10.55 28.90 18.78
C VAL A 291 11.22 27.64 18.24
N TYR A 292 10.53 26.93 17.34
CA TYR A 292 11.09 25.76 16.67
C TYR A 292 10.78 25.76 15.18
N ARG A 293 11.82 25.57 14.36
CA ARG A 293 11.71 25.55 12.90
C ARG A 293 11.90 24.13 12.38
N VAL A 294 11.04 23.78 11.42
CA VAL A 294 11.08 22.52 10.69
C VAL A 294 11.20 22.87 9.20
N PRO A 295 12.43 23.00 8.68
CA PRO A 295 12.63 23.38 7.28
C PRO A 295 12.12 22.30 6.32
N ASP A 296 12.25 21.04 6.70
CA ASP A 296 11.83 19.89 5.90
C ASP A 296 11.36 18.74 6.78
N VAL A 297 10.78 17.74 6.13
CA VAL A 297 10.65 16.37 6.64
C VAL A 297 11.61 15.49 5.85
N LYS A 298 12.11 14.43 6.48
CA LYS A 298 13.16 13.60 5.89
C LYS A 298 13.05 12.14 6.30
N TRP A 299 13.26 11.26 5.33
CA TRP A 299 13.47 9.84 5.53
C TRP A 299 14.82 9.42 4.96
N ARG A 300 15.65 8.81 5.81
CA ARG A 300 16.96 8.26 5.43
C ARG A 300 16.81 6.77 5.12
N HIS A 301 17.08 6.39 3.88
CA HIS A 301 16.84 5.04 3.36
C HIS A 301 17.99 4.07 3.67
N PHE A 302 18.24 3.80 4.95
CA PHE A 302 19.27 2.84 5.36
C PHE A 302 19.01 1.43 4.84
N GLU A 303 17.74 1.07 4.60
CA GLU A 303 17.33 -0.23 4.04
C GLU A 303 17.80 -0.45 2.59
N ARG A 304 18.18 0.63 1.89
CA ARG A 304 18.67 0.59 0.50
C ARG A 304 20.19 0.48 0.41
N ILE A 305 20.91 0.63 1.52
CA ILE A 305 22.36 0.45 1.55
C ILE A 305 22.68 -1.04 1.44
N ARG A 306 23.42 -1.40 0.39
CA ARG A 306 23.88 -2.76 0.17
C ARG A 306 24.89 -3.16 1.25
N ASP A 307 24.79 -4.40 1.72
CA ASP A 307 25.71 -4.99 2.71
C ASP A 307 25.81 -4.19 4.03
N PHE A 308 24.68 -3.60 4.48
CA PHE A 308 24.62 -2.82 5.72
C PHE A 308 25.25 -3.58 6.92
N PRO A 309 26.07 -2.92 7.77
CA PRO A 309 26.82 -3.59 8.83
C PRO A 309 25.94 -4.35 9.82
N ALA A 310 26.38 -5.55 10.22
CA ALA A 310 25.73 -6.31 11.28
C ALA A 310 25.84 -5.58 12.64
N GLY A 311 24.77 -5.61 13.42
CA GLY A 311 24.76 -5.06 14.79
C GLY A 311 24.58 -3.54 14.85
N LEU A 312 24.25 -2.88 13.74
CA LEU A 312 23.90 -1.46 13.70
C LEU A 312 22.43 -1.28 13.41
N LEU A 313 21.70 -0.56 14.26
CA LEU A 313 20.27 -0.31 14.10
C LEU A 313 19.98 1.17 14.24
N VAL A 314 18.83 1.61 13.74
CA VAL A 314 18.38 3.00 13.82
C VAL A 314 16.90 3.04 14.18
N LEU A 315 16.48 4.11 14.87
CA LEU A 315 15.08 4.40 15.17
C LEU A 315 14.84 5.88 15.49
N GLY A 316 13.56 6.26 15.52
CA GLY A 316 13.07 7.60 15.76
C GLY A 316 13.46 8.57 14.65
N ASP A 317 13.56 9.85 15.01
CA ASP A 317 13.94 10.94 14.10
C ASP A 317 15.34 10.76 13.45
N ALA A 318 16.15 9.80 13.92
CA ALA A 318 17.41 9.43 13.24
C ALA A 318 17.12 8.67 11.93
N TRP A 319 16.05 7.87 11.89
CA TRP A 319 15.62 7.13 10.71
C TRP A 319 14.71 7.98 9.81
N CYS A 320 13.60 8.46 10.37
CA CYS A 320 12.58 9.21 9.65
C CYS A 320 11.92 10.22 10.59
N TYR A 321 11.82 11.48 10.17
CA TYR A 321 11.08 12.51 10.92
C TYR A 321 10.06 13.21 10.04
N PHE A 322 8.87 13.37 10.60
CA PHE A 322 7.66 13.85 9.93
C PHE A 322 7.33 15.29 10.30
N ASP A 323 6.29 15.82 9.65
CA ASP A 323 5.68 17.09 10.02
C ASP A 323 5.04 16.93 11.41
N PRO A 324 5.49 17.70 12.42
CA PRO A 324 5.00 17.53 13.78
C PRO A 324 3.54 17.99 13.97
N VAL A 325 2.89 18.63 12.99
CA VAL A 325 1.46 19.02 13.09
C VAL A 325 0.58 17.80 13.28
N PHE A 326 0.99 16.64 12.76
CA PHE A 326 0.24 15.39 12.91
C PHE A 326 0.45 14.69 14.27
N GLY A 327 1.40 15.15 15.10
CA GLY A 327 1.60 14.62 16.45
C GLY A 327 2.07 13.15 16.53
N GLN A 328 2.64 12.58 15.46
CA GLN A 328 2.91 11.13 15.40
C GLN A 328 4.30 10.71 15.91
N GLY A 329 5.29 11.60 15.88
CA GLY A 329 6.71 11.23 16.01
C GLY A 329 7.08 10.40 17.25
N MET A 330 6.58 10.75 18.45
CA MET A 330 6.87 9.97 19.67
C MET A 330 6.26 8.57 19.61
N SER A 331 5.04 8.46 19.09
CA SER A 331 4.34 7.19 18.95
C SER A 331 4.99 6.31 17.89
N VAL A 332 5.52 6.92 16.83
CA VAL A 332 6.30 6.21 15.81
C VAL A 332 7.57 5.63 16.41
N ALA A 333 8.33 6.42 17.18
CA ALA A 333 9.51 5.91 17.87
C ALA A 333 9.18 4.74 18.83
N MET A 334 8.01 4.75 19.47
CA MET A 334 7.53 3.61 20.28
C MET A 334 7.24 2.36 19.46
N LEU A 335 6.66 2.53 18.28
CA LEU A 335 6.37 1.42 17.36
C LEU A 335 7.67 0.83 16.80
N GLU A 336 8.66 1.65 16.51
CA GLU A 336 10.01 1.19 16.11
C GLU A 336 10.73 0.48 17.25
N ALA A 337 10.60 0.95 18.49
CA ALA A 337 11.10 0.22 19.67
C ALA A 337 10.40 -1.14 19.84
N ASN A 338 9.09 -1.22 19.54
CA ASN A 338 8.39 -2.51 19.52
C ASN A 338 8.86 -3.41 18.38
N LEU A 339 9.14 -2.87 17.19
CA LEU A 339 9.77 -3.63 16.09
C LEU A 339 11.15 -4.15 16.50
N LEU A 340 11.94 -3.35 17.20
CA LEU A 340 13.22 -3.79 17.77
C LEU A 340 13.01 -4.97 18.73
N ASN A 341 12.00 -4.88 19.61
CA ASN A 341 11.67 -5.96 20.52
C ASN A 341 11.31 -7.25 19.78
N GLU A 342 10.46 -7.17 18.75
CA GLU A 342 10.07 -8.32 17.92
C GLU A 342 11.25 -8.94 17.18
N ALA A 343 12.16 -8.12 16.64
CA ALA A 343 13.35 -8.58 15.95
C ALA A 343 14.35 -9.28 16.90
N LEU A 344 14.47 -8.80 18.13
CA LEU A 344 15.34 -9.39 19.16
C LEU A 344 14.79 -10.72 19.69
N HIS A 345 13.46 -10.86 19.81
CA HIS A 345 12.82 -12.12 20.22
C HIS A 345 13.08 -13.28 19.24
N GLN A 346 13.48 -12.99 18.01
CA GLN A 346 13.84 -14.00 17.01
C GLN A 346 15.31 -14.43 17.09
N LEU A 347 16.09 -13.88 18.02
CA LEU A 347 17.50 -14.23 18.21
C LEU A 347 17.65 -15.37 19.21
N ASP A 348 18.21 -16.49 18.76
CA ASP A 348 18.59 -17.61 19.63
C ASP A 348 19.98 -17.40 20.26
N SER A 349 20.85 -16.59 19.63
CA SER A 349 22.19 -16.26 20.11
C SER A 349 22.72 -14.96 19.49
N LEU A 350 23.83 -14.43 20.03
CA LEU A 350 24.50 -13.24 19.48
C LEU A 350 25.11 -13.48 18.09
N GLU A 351 25.38 -14.74 17.73
CA GLU A 351 25.88 -15.12 16.40
C GLU A 351 24.81 -14.91 15.32
N ALA A 352 23.53 -14.98 15.68
CA ALA A 352 22.41 -14.71 14.79
C ALA A 352 22.27 -13.22 14.41
N VAL A 353 22.99 -12.31 15.08
CA VAL A 353 23.08 -10.89 14.70
C VAL A 353 23.97 -10.75 13.47
N THR A 354 23.41 -11.06 12.31
CA THR A 354 24.07 -11.03 11.00
C THR A 354 23.67 -9.78 10.21
N GLN A 355 24.33 -9.54 9.07
CA GLN A 355 23.92 -8.50 8.11
C GLN A 355 22.51 -8.77 7.57
N ALA A 356 22.15 -10.04 7.35
CA ALA A 356 20.83 -10.42 6.88
C ALA A 356 19.73 -10.11 7.90
N TRP A 357 19.98 -10.39 9.19
CA TRP A 357 19.06 -10.01 10.26
C TRP A 357 18.89 -8.48 10.35
N THR A 358 19.99 -7.74 10.29
CA THR A 358 19.99 -6.28 10.33
C THR A 358 19.23 -5.69 9.14
N ALA A 359 19.48 -6.20 7.93
CA ALA A 359 18.76 -5.80 6.73
C ALA A 359 17.27 -6.15 6.80
N SER A 360 16.90 -7.28 7.43
CA SER A 360 15.50 -7.64 7.65
C SER A 360 14.81 -6.62 8.55
N TYR A 361 15.41 -6.26 9.69
CA TYR A 361 14.89 -5.21 10.58
C TYR A 361 14.65 -3.89 9.84
N LEU A 362 15.64 -3.43 9.06
CA LEU A 362 15.54 -2.19 8.30
C LEU A 362 14.44 -2.25 7.23
N ARG A 363 14.33 -3.36 6.49
CA ARG A 363 13.28 -3.53 5.47
C ARG A 363 11.88 -3.58 6.09
N THR A 364 11.71 -4.27 7.21
CA THR A 364 10.41 -4.34 7.91
C THR A 364 9.99 -2.95 8.43
N GLY A 365 10.92 -2.19 9.03
CA GLY A 365 10.62 -0.83 9.47
C GLY A 365 10.30 0.11 8.30
N ALA A 366 11.09 0.04 7.23
CA ALA A 366 10.88 0.85 6.02
C ALA A 366 9.50 0.62 5.37
N GLN A 367 9.01 -0.62 5.34
CA GLN A 367 7.68 -0.95 4.80
C GLN A 367 6.56 -0.24 5.57
N TRP A 368 6.66 -0.18 6.90
CA TRP A 368 5.68 0.51 7.71
C TRP A 368 5.81 2.03 7.61
N LEU A 369 7.04 2.56 7.59
CA LEU A 369 7.31 3.98 7.40
C LEU A 369 6.84 4.50 6.04
N GLN A 370 6.85 3.67 4.99
CA GLN A 370 6.42 4.05 3.64
C GLN A 370 4.98 4.59 3.60
N GLY A 371 4.04 3.90 4.25
CA GLY A 371 2.64 4.32 4.29
C GLY A 371 2.46 5.64 5.03
N LEU A 372 3.12 5.80 6.18
CA LEU A 372 3.11 7.05 6.95
C LEU A 372 3.74 8.21 6.18
N TRP A 373 4.89 7.96 5.55
CA TRP A 373 5.58 8.93 4.72
C TRP A 373 4.70 9.42 3.58
N PHE A 374 4.02 8.51 2.87
CA PHE A 374 3.11 8.87 1.80
C PHE A 374 1.98 9.78 2.29
N PHE A 375 1.29 9.46 3.39
CA PHE A 375 0.21 10.29 3.90
C PHE A 375 0.68 11.67 4.38
N VAL A 376 1.77 11.73 5.13
CA VAL A 376 2.32 13.00 5.64
C VAL A 376 2.75 13.90 4.47
N THR A 377 3.43 13.35 3.47
CA THR A 377 3.87 14.14 2.31
C THR A 377 2.70 14.54 1.41
N ALA A 378 1.71 13.67 1.21
CA ALA A 378 0.50 14.00 0.47
C ALA A 378 -0.29 15.13 1.13
N GLU A 379 -0.47 15.10 2.45
CA GLU A 379 -1.16 16.16 3.18
C GLU A 379 -0.34 17.46 3.23
N ALA A 380 0.99 17.38 3.41
CA ALA A 380 1.87 18.55 3.32
C ALA A 380 1.78 19.23 1.94
N MET A 381 1.64 18.46 0.86
CA MET A 381 1.49 18.98 -0.51
C MET A 381 0.17 19.72 -0.77
N ARG A 382 -0.77 19.76 0.17
CA ARG A 382 -1.93 20.68 0.12
C ARG A 382 -1.49 22.15 0.20
N HIS A 383 -0.36 22.41 0.85
CA HIS A 383 0.26 23.72 0.84
C HIS A 383 0.87 24.00 -0.54
N PRO A 384 0.47 25.09 -1.23
CA PRO A 384 0.95 25.36 -2.60
C PRO A 384 2.46 25.53 -2.73
N HIS A 385 3.13 26.04 -1.70
CA HIS A 385 4.57 26.32 -1.71
C HIS A 385 5.44 25.07 -1.50
N VAL A 386 4.88 23.99 -0.95
CA VAL A 386 5.61 22.74 -0.75
C VAL A 386 5.96 22.18 -2.13
N PRO A 387 7.20 21.83 -2.46
CA PRO A 387 7.55 21.32 -3.79
C PRO A 387 7.06 19.89 -4.00
N GLY A 388 7.01 19.42 -5.24
CA GLY A 388 6.62 18.04 -5.58
C GLY A 388 5.50 17.95 -6.62
N GLU A 389 5.46 16.85 -7.35
CA GLU A 389 4.42 16.63 -8.35
C GLU A 389 3.10 16.25 -7.68
N ARG A 390 2.03 17.01 -7.92
CA ARG A 390 0.67 16.68 -7.44
C ARG A 390 0.06 15.64 -8.38
N THR A 391 0.62 14.44 -8.34
CA THR A 391 0.15 13.31 -9.13
C THR A 391 -1.33 13.04 -8.86
N ARG A 392 -2.01 12.36 -9.79
CA ARG A 392 -3.42 11.99 -9.61
C ARG A 392 -3.63 11.16 -8.35
N LEU A 393 -2.67 10.31 -7.98
CA LEU A 393 -2.71 9.53 -6.76
C LEU A 393 -2.71 10.42 -5.50
N ILE A 394 -1.87 11.45 -5.44
CA ILE A 394 -1.85 12.40 -4.32
C ILE A 394 -3.17 13.15 -4.23
N LYS A 395 -3.69 13.66 -5.37
CA LYS A 395 -4.98 14.36 -5.41
C LYS A 395 -6.13 13.45 -4.97
N LEU A 396 -6.13 12.19 -5.40
CA LEU A 396 -7.11 11.20 -5.00
C LEU A 396 -7.03 10.91 -3.50
N ALA A 397 -5.83 10.73 -2.95
CA ALA A 397 -5.64 10.52 -1.52
C ALA A 397 -6.12 11.73 -0.70
N GLN A 398 -5.79 12.95 -1.12
CA GLN A 398 -6.26 14.19 -0.50
C GLN A 398 -7.79 14.30 -0.55
N TRP A 399 -8.39 14.09 -1.71
CA TRP A 399 -9.85 14.09 -1.86
C TRP A 399 -10.51 13.04 -0.97
N TYR A 400 -9.95 11.83 -0.93
CA TYR A 400 -10.47 10.74 -0.12
C TYR A 400 -10.44 11.10 1.37
N VAL A 401 -9.33 11.65 1.86
CA VAL A 401 -9.19 12.10 3.26
C VAL A 401 -10.23 13.17 3.59
N GLU A 402 -10.38 14.17 2.71
CA GLU A 402 -11.35 15.27 2.90
C GLU A 402 -12.80 14.75 2.97
N GLU A 403 -13.19 13.88 2.04
CA GLU A 403 -14.53 13.28 2.06
C GLU A 403 -14.75 12.34 3.25
N LEU A 404 -13.71 11.64 3.71
CA LEU A 404 -13.78 10.82 4.92
C LEU A 404 -14.04 11.68 6.16
N TYR A 405 -13.35 12.82 6.30
CA TYR A 405 -13.64 13.78 7.37
C TYR A 405 -15.08 14.30 7.29
N ALA A 406 -15.58 14.55 6.09
CA ALA A 406 -16.95 15.00 5.91
C ALA A 406 -17.98 13.91 6.25
N LEU A 407 -17.68 12.63 6.01
CA LEU A 407 -18.50 11.50 6.48
C LEU A 407 -18.47 11.34 7.99
N ASN A 408 -17.32 11.56 8.63
CA ASN A 408 -17.18 11.46 10.09
C ASN A 408 -18.16 12.38 10.84
N HIS A 409 -18.52 13.53 10.26
CA HIS A 409 -19.52 14.45 10.82
C HIS A 409 -20.93 13.85 10.88
N GLN A 410 -21.25 12.90 10.01
CA GLN A 410 -22.60 12.34 9.83
C GLN A 410 -22.74 10.94 10.42
N HIS A 411 -21.61 10.26 10.65
CA HIS A 411 -21.56 8.84 10.97
C HIS A 411 -20.58 8.58 12.13
N PRO A 412 -21.05 8.62 13.39
CA PRO A 412 -20.21 8.38 14.56
C PRO A 412 -19.48 7.04 14.52
N GLU A 413 -20.08 6.02 13.92
CA GLU A 413 -19.46 4.69 13.77
C GLU A 413 -18.23 4.72 12.84
N ILE A 414 -18.27 5.53 11.78
CA ILE A 414 -17.14 5.73 10.85
C ILE A 414 -16.07 6.56 11.54
N TYR A 415 -16.49 7.61 12.26
CA TYR A 415 -15.57 8.45 12.99
C TYR A 415 -14.79 7.65 14.05
N GLN A 416 -15.46 6.77 14.79
CA GLN A 416 -14.82 5.90 15.79
C GLN A 416 -13.72 5.00 15.18
N GLU A 417 -13.98 4.38 14.04
CA GLU A 417 -12.98 3.54 13.36
C GLU A 417 -11.83 4.38 12.76
N PHE A 418 -12.15 5.56 12.23
CA PHE A 418 -11.15 6.52 11.78
C PHE A 418 -10.23 6.97 12.93
N LEU A 419 -10.77 7.21 14.13
CA LEU A 419 -9.98 7.53 15.32
C LEU A 419 -9.04 6.39 15.71
N LYS A 420 -9.50 5.13 15.64
CA LYS A 420 -8.63 3.97 15.88
C LYS A 420 -7.46 3.94 14.89
N LEU A 421 -7.70 4.25 13.62
CA LEU A 421 -6.63 4.37 12.62
C LEU A 421 -5.67 5.52 12.97
N MET A 422 -6.19 6.73 13.23
CA MET A 422 -5.39 7.90 13.60
C MET A 422 -4.50 7.65 14.81
N HIS A 423 -5.00 6.92 15.81
CA HIS A 423 -4.27 6.59 17.03
C HIS A 423 -3.52 5.26 16.98
N VAL A 424 -3.37 4.68 15.77
CA VAL A 424 -2.61 3.45 15.48
C VAL A 424 -3.08 2.24 16.29
N GLN A 425 -4.37 2.20 16.61
CA GLN A 425 -5.03 1.07 17.26
C GLN A 425 -5.64 0.09 16.24
N ALA A 426 -5.88 0.54 15.02
CA ALA A 426 -6.28 -0.28 13.88
C ALA A 426 -5.38 0.02 12.67
N GLY A 427 -5.31 -0.91 11.73
CA GLY A 427 -4.63 -0.67 10.46
C GLY A 427 -5.53 0.07 9.45
N PRO A 428 -4.99 0.38 8.27
CA PRO A 428 -5.70 1.12 7.23
C PRO A 428 -6.83 0.31 6.57
N GLU A 429 -7.04 -0.95 6.98
CA GLU A 429 -8.00 -1.87 6.36
C GLU A 429 -9.44 -1.33 6.45
N PHE A 430 -9.73 -0.53 7.48
CA PHE A 430 -11.00 0.19 7.62
C PHE A 430 -11.31 1.10 6.41
N LEU A 431 -10.31 1.80 5.86
CA LEU A 431 -10.46 2.65 4.68
C LEU A 431 -10.90 1.86 3.44
N LEU A 432 -10.69 0.54 3.46
CA LEU A 432 -10.91 -0.36 2.34
C LEU A 432 -12.28 -1.03 2.38
N ARG A 433 -13.02 -0.85 3.48
CA ARG A 433 -14.29 -1.52 3.65
C ARG A 433 -15.29 -1.06 2.57
N PRO A 434 -15.97 -1.99 1.89
CA PRO A 434 -16.89 -1.65 0.80
C PRO A 434 -18.00 -0.67 1.20
N ASP A 435 -18.47 -0.70 2.45
CA ASP A 435 -19.49 0.22 2.95
C ASP A 435 -18.98 1.66 3.06
N ILE A 436 -17.70 1.87 3.44
CA ILE A 436 -17.07 3.19 3.46
C ILE A 436 -16.91 3.72 2.05
N ALA A 437 -16.38 2.90 1.13
CA ALA A 437 -16.23 3.28 -0.28
C ALA A 437 -17.57 3.63 -0.94
N LEU A 438 -18.64 2.88 -0.67
CA LEU A 438 -19.99 3.15 -1.17
C LEU A 438 -20.56 4.47 -0.63
N ARG A 439 -20.33 4.78 0.65
CA ARG A 439 -20.77 6.04 1.25
C ARG A 439 -20.02 7.24 0.69
N LEU A 440 -18.70 7.12 0.51
CA LEU A 440 -17.88 8.14 -0.16
C LEU A 440 -18.35 8.36 -1.61
N ALA A 441 -18.59 7.30 -2.36
CA ALA A 441 -19.09 7.38 -3.73
C ALA A 441 -20.49 8.02 -3.79
N LYS A 442 -21.41 7.65 -2.88
CA LYS A 442 -22.75 8.25 -2.77
C LYS A 442 -22.66 9.74 -2.48
N ARG A 443 -21.77 10.16 -1.58
CA ARG A 443 -21.54 11.56 -1.24
C ARG A 443 -20.96 12.35 -2.42
N ALA A 444 -19.96 11.80 -3.10
CA ALA A 444 -19.38 12.36 -4.31
C ALA A 444 -20.44 12.56 -5.41
N TRP A 445 -21.36 11.60 -5.54
CA TRP A 445 -22.49 11.66 -6.46
C TRP A 445 -23.50 12.74 -6.09
N GLN A 446 -23.89 12.83 -4.81
CA GLN A 446 -24.81 13.85 -4.31
C GLN A 446 -24.26 15.28 -4.49
N GLN A 447 -22.97 15.50 -4.27
CA GLN A 447 -22.34 16.79 -4.54
C GLN A 447 -22.32 17.16 -6.04
N LYS A 448 -22.12 16.17 -6.93
CA LYS A 448 -22.17 16.39 -8.39
C LYS A 448 -23.58 16.64 -8.90
N SER A 449 -24.61 15.99 -8.36
CA SER A 449 -26.01 16.25 -8.73
C SER A 449 -26.48 17.66 -8.33
N VAL A 450 -25.86 18.27 -7.32
CA VAL A 450 -26.15 19.64 -6.87
C VAL A 450 -25.43 20.70 -7.75
N LYS A 451 -24.39 20.34 -8.50
CA LYS A 451 -23.60 21.25 -9.35
C LYS A 451 -23.98 21.29 -10.85
N GLY A 452 -25.15 20.77 -11.23
CA GLY A 452 -25.78 21.13 -12.52
C GLY A 452 -25.03 20.72 -13.80
N LEU A 453 -24.53 19.48 -13.88
CA LEU A 453 -24.08 18.90 -15.15
C LEU A 453 -25.18 18.01 -15.75
N GLY A 454 -25.51 18.27 -17.01
CA GLY A 454 -26.61 17.66 -17.78
C GLY A 454 -26.57 16.13 -17.85
N THR A 455 -27.76 15.57 -17.99
CA THR A 455 -28.16 14.16 -17.89
C THR A 455 -27.75 13.27 -19.07
N GLU A 456 -26.59 13.45 -19.68
CA GLU A 456 -26.16 12.63 -20.84
C GLU A 456 -24.84 11.88 -20.60
N ALA A 457 -24.86 10.95 -19.64
CA ALA A 457 -24.05 9.71 -19.59
C ALA A 457 -24.23 9.08 -18.20
N LEU A 458 -25.41 8.53 -17.94
CA LEU A 458 -25.68 7.82 -16.69
C LEU A 458 -24.95 6.47 -16.70
N TRP A 459 -23.85 6.34 -15.96
CA TRP A 459 -23.31 5.02 -15.62
C TRP A 459 -24.18 4.38 -14.52
N PRO A 460 -24.62 3.12 -14.66
CA PRO A 460 -25.32 2.40 -13.60
C PRO A 460 -24.53 2.41 -12.29
N ALA A 461 -25.23 2.43 -11.14
CA ALA A 461 -24.61 2.43 -9.81
C ALA A 461 -23.62 1.27 -9.59
N SER A 462 -23.80 0.14 -10.29
CA SER A 462 -22.88 -1.00 -10.29
C SER A 462 -21.50 -0.65 -10.87
N ARG A 463 -21.42 0.17 -11.93
CA ARG A 463 -20.16 0.58 -12.56
C ARG A 463 -19.36 1.54 -11.68
N VAL A 464 -20.04 2.47 -11.00
CA VAL A 464 -19.42 3.38 -10.03
C VAL A 464 -18.90 2.60 -8.81
N ALA A 465 -19.68 1.64 -8.31
CA ALA A 465 -19.25 0.76 -7.23
C ALA A 465 -18.02 -0.08 -7.60
N LEU A 466 -17.95 -0.60 -8.83
CA LEU A 466 -16.78 -1.33 -9.34
C LEU A 466 -15.52 -0.45 -9.35
N GLY A 467 -15.61 0.78 -9.88
CA GLY A 467 -14.50 1.75 -9.91
C GLY A 467 -14.03 2.17 -8.51
N ALA A 468 -14.96 2.40 -7.57
CA ALA A 468 -14.64 2.74 -6.19
C ALA A 468 -13.95 1.58 -5.45
N ARG A 469 -14.41 0.33 -5.65
CA ARG A 469 -13.75 -0.87 -5.10
C ARG A 469 -12.34 -1.04 -5.65
N TYR A 470 -12.15 -0.81 -6.95
CA TYR A 470 -10.83 -0.84 -7.59
C TYR A 470 -9.88 0.19 -6.97
N ALA A 471 -10.32 1.45 -6.89
CA ALA A 471 -9.51 2.55 -6.32
C ALA A 471 -9.16 2.31 -4.84
N GLY A 472 -10.12 1.87 -4.03
CA GLY A 472 -9.90 1.51 -2.63
C GLY A 472 -8.83 0.43 -2.48
N ARG A 473 -8.85 -0.61 -3.33
CA ARG A 473 -7.87 -1.69 -3.27
C ARG A 473 -6.47 -1.30 -3.79
N VAL A 474 -6.38 -0.40 -4.78
CA VAL A 474 -5.08 0.20 -5.17
C VAL A 474 -4.50 0.95 -3.96
N LEU A 475 -5.31 1.72 -3.26
CA LEU A 475 -4.91 2.41 -2.03
C LEU A 475 -4.49 1.41 -0.92
N ALA A 476 -5.20 0.29 -0.75
CA ALA A 476 -4.86 -0.78 0.18
C ALA A 476 -3.44 -1.32 0.00
N ASN A 477 -3.11 -1.68 -1.24
CA ASN A 477 -1.83 -2.28 -1.59
C ASN A 477 -0.68 -1.29 -1.44
N LEU A 478 -0.94 0.00 -1.65
CA LEU A 478 0.05 1.05 -1.44
C LEU A 478 0.30 1.32 0.06
N VAL A 479 -0.73 1.23 0.89
CA VAL A 479 -0.64 1.64 2.30
C VAL A 479 -0.21 0.50 3.24
N ALA A 480 -0.62 -0.75 2.97
CA ALA A 480 -0.28 -1.89 3.84
C ALA A 480 -0.08 -3.21 3.06
N PRO A 481 0.90 -3.28 2.12
CA PRO A 481 1.08 -4.41 1.20
C PRO A 481 1.26 -5.78 1.89
N GLN A 482 1.73 -5.81 3.14
CA GLN A 482 1.96 -7.04 3.90
C GLN A 482 0.74 -7.53 4.70
N ARG A 483 -0.23 -6.64 4.98
CA ARG A 483 -1.49 -7.00 5.67
C ARG A 483 -2.61 -7.35 4.69
N VAL A 484 -2.38 -7.04 3.43
CA VAL A 484 -3.13 -7.56 2.30
C VAL A 484 -2.77 -9.06 2.20
N GLY A 485 -3.69 -9.92 2.65
CA GLY A 485 -3.51 -11.37 2.53
C GLY A 485 -3.34 -11.78 1.05
N PRO A 486 -2.90 -13.02 0.74
CA PRO A 486 -2.75 -13.49 -0.63
C PRO A 486 -4.02 -13.28 -1.51
N ARG A 487 -5.20 -13.24 -0.88
CA ARG A 487 -6.50 -12.99 -1.54
C ARG A 487 -6.68 -11.55 -2.03
N ASP A 488 -5.94 -10.61 -1.45
CA ASP A 488 -6.20 -9.18 -1.56
C ASP A 488 -5.11 -8.46 -2.35
N ARG A 489 -4.02 -9.17 -2.69
CA ARG A 489 -2.91 -8.66 -3.49
C ARG A 489 -3.37 -8.36 -4.90
N ILE A 490 -3.19 -7.12 -5.31
CA ILE A 490 -3.39 -6.69 -6.69
C ILE A 490 -2.18 -7.15 -7.51
N CYS A 491 -2.38 -7.55 -8.77
CA CYS A 491 -1.25 -7.86 -9.63
C CYS A 491 -0.51 -6.55 -10.02
N HIS A 492 0.81 -6.58 -10.14
CA HIS A 492 1.66 -5.45 -10.51
C HIS A 492 1.07 -4.58 -11.62
N PHE A 493 0.48 -5.21 -12.64
CA PHE A 493 -0.09 -4.52 -13.80
C PHE A 493 -1.34 -3.69 -13.50
N ASP A 494 -2.09 -3.99 -12.45
CA ASP A 494 -3.20 -3.16 -12.02
C ASP A 494 -2.72 -1.93 -11.22
N THR A 495 -1.44 -1.91 -10.80
CA THR A 495 -0.79 -0.74 -10.18
C THR A 495 0.12 0.04 -11.12
N GLU A 496 0.57 -0.57 -12.21
CA GLU A 496 1.35 0.12 -13.26
C GLU A 496 0.48 1.11 -14.03
N VAL A 497 1.13 2.16 -14.56
CA VAL A 497 0.47 3.06 -15.51
C VAL A 497 0.14 2.27 -16.78
N MET A 498 -1.15 2.13 -17.07
CA MET A 498 -1.59 1.40 -18.26
C MET A 498 -1.02 2.01 -19.54
N TRP A 499 -0.45 1.15 -20.40
CA TRP A 499 0.09 1.56 -21.69
C TRP A 499 -1.02 2.14 -22.57
N GLN A 500 -0.75 3.32 -23.14
CA GLN A 500 -1.63 4.04 -24.05
C GLN A 500 -0.96 4.14 -25.41
N PRO A 501 -1.36 3.31 -26.39
CA PRO A 501 -0.75 3.33 -27.71
C PRO A 501 -1.15 4.60 -28.47
N ASP A 502 -0.22 5.16 -29.25
CA ASP A 502 -0.50 6.33 -30.12
C ASP A 502 -1.56 6.03 -31.19
N LYS A 503 -1.69 4.76 -31.59
CA LYS A 503 -2.67 4.31 -32.57
C LYS A 503 -4.04 4.15 -31.92
N THR A 504 -5.08 4.60 -32.61
CA THR A 504 -6.46 4.29 -32.22
C THR A 504 -6.75 2.80 -32.35
N LEU A 505 -7.79 2.33 -31.64
CA LEU A 505 -8.10 0.90 -31.54
C LEU A 505 -8.21 0.19 -32.91
N GLY A 506 -8.98 0.74 -33.86
CA GLY A 506 -9.20 0.11 -35.16
C GLY A 506 -7.90 -0.15 -35.93
N TRP A 507 -7.00 0.83 -35.98
CA TRP A 507 -5.70 0.70 -36.66
C TRP A 507 -4.79 -0.31 -35.96
N PHE A 508 -4.78 -0.32 -34.63
CA PHE A 508 -4.04 -1.30 -33.86
C PHE A 508 -4.52 -2.72 -34.13
N VAL A 509 -5.83 -2.94 -34.06
CA VAL A 509 -6.44 -4.26 -34.30
C VAL A 509 -6.14 -4.75 -35.71
N ARG A 510 -6.29 -3.89 -36.72
CA ARG A 510 -5.97 -4.25 -38.10
C ARG A 510 -4.52 -4.69 -38.27
N ASP A 511 -3.57 -3.93 -37.72
CA ASP A 511 -2.15 -4.24 -37.80
C ASP A 511 -1.82 -5.55 -37.06
N ALA A 512 -2.49 -5.81 -35.92
CA ALA A 512 -2.40 -7.07 -35.19
C ALA A 512 -2.93 -8.25 -36.00
N LEU A 513 -4.09 -8.11 -36.66
CA LEU A 513 -4.64 -9.15 -37.53
C LEU A 513 -3.71 -9.42 -38.72
N ARG A 514 -3.17 -8.37 -39.35
CA ARG A 514 -2.21 -8.50 -40.45
C ARG A 514 -0.94 -9.24 -40.02
N ALA A 515 -0.35 -8.85 -38.89
CA ALA A 515 0.86 -9.49 -38.36
C ALA A 515 0.65 -10.97 -38.02
N ARG A 516 -0.59 -11.38 -37.77
CA ARG A 516 -0.97 -12.73 -37.37
C ARG A 516 -1.59 -13.54 -38.50
N GLY A 517 -1.73 -12.99 -39.70
CA GLY A 517 -2.38 -13.66 -40.83
C GLY A 517 -3.88 -13.92 -40.60
N LEU A 518 -4.56 -13.04 -39.85
CA LEU A 518 -5.97 -13.15 -39.44
C LEU A 518 -6.88 -12.12 -40.12
N LEU A 519 -6.47 -11.57 -41.28
CA LEU A 519 -7.30 -10.59 -41.98
C LEU A 519 -8.63 -11.19 -42.50
N SER A 520 -8.71 -12.51 -42.72
CA SER A 520 -9.96 -13.19 -43.04
C SER A 520 -10.99 -13.09 -41.91
N GLU A 521 -10.53 -12.97 -40.66
CA GLU A 521 -11.38 -12.91 -39.46
C GLU A 521 -11.73 -11.46 -39.06
N ALA A 522 -11.29 -10.46 -39.84
CA ALA A 522 -11.45 -9.03 -39.52
C ALA A 522 -12.92 -8.63 -39.30
N ALA A 523 -13.83 -9.17 -40.11
CA ALA A 523 -15.25 -8.88 -39.98
C ALA A 523 -15.85 -9.44 -38.68
N GLU A 524 -15.38 -10.61 -38.25
CA GLU A 524 -15.84 -11.22 -37.00
C GLU A 524 -15.31 -10.48 -35.77
N VAL A 525 -14.03 -10.10 -35.82
CA VAL A 525 -13.38 -9.28 -34.79
C VAL A 525 -14.06 -7.93 -34.66
N ARG A 526 -14.37 -7.27 -35.78
CA ARG A 526 -15.12 -6.01 -35.80
C ARG A 526 -16.50 -6.19 -35.18
N ARG A 527 -17.27 -7.21 -35.60
CA ARG A 527 -18.60 -7.52 -35.05
C ARG A 527 -18.55 -7.72 -33.54
N PHE A 528 -17.53 -8.41 -33.02
CA PHE A 528 -17.33 -8.58 -31.58
C PHE A 528 -17.03 -7.24 -30.89
N LEU A 529 -16.09 -6.45 -31.39
CA LEU A 529 -15.72 -5.18 -30.78
C LEU A 529 -16.85 -4.13 -30.83
N ASP A 530 -17.56 -4.03 -31.95
CA ASP A 530 -18.71 -3.13 -32.12
C ASP A 530 -19.80 -3.42 -31.07
N TYR A 531 -20.02 -4.70 -30.75
CA TYR A 531 -20.99 -5.09 -29.72
C TYR A 531 -20.49 -4.84 -28.29
N TRP A 532 -19.24 -5.21 -28.00
CA TRP A 532 -18.75 -5.29 -26.61
C TRP A 532 -18.11 -4.01 -26.08
N LEU A 533 -17.58 -3.14 -26.94
CA LEU A 533 -17.01 -1.86 -26.50
C LEU A 533 -18.02 -0.95 -25.79
N PRO A 534 -19.28 -0.80 -26.26
CA PRO A 534 -20.29 -0.03 -25.52
C PRO A 534 -20.69 -0.67 -24.17
N VAL A 535 -20.55 -1.99 -24.04
CA VAL A 535 -20.88 -2.76 -22.83
C VAL A 535 -19.80 -2.63 -21.76
N GLN A 536 -18.57 -2.27 -22.14
CA GLN A 536 -17.42 -2.15 -21.25
C GLN A 536 -17.68 -1.13 -20.12
N GLY A 537 -17.45 -1.57 -18.87
CA GLY A 537 -17.73 -0.76 -17.67
C GLY A 537 -16.54 0.06 -17.16
N LEU A 538 -15.31 -0.31 -17.55
CA LEU A 538 -14.06 0.31 -17.11
C LEU A 538 -13.49 1.34 -18.11
N GLY A 539 -14.31 1.86 -19.03
CA GLY A 539 -13.86 2.88 -19.99
C GLY A 539 -13.68 4.24 -19.33
N ILE A 540 -12.48 4.84 -19.39
CA ILE A 540 -12.20 6.19 -18.90
C ILE A 540 -12.22 7.14 -20.10
N ALA A 541 -13.05 8.19 -20.07
CA ALA A 541 -12.98 9.33 -21.00
C ALA A 541 -12.78 8.97 -22.50
N LYS A 542 -13.74 8.24 -23.11
CA LYS A 542 -13.67 7.77 -24.52
C LYS A 542 -12.50 6.81 -24.84
N LYS A 543 -11.99 6.08 -23.84
CA LYS A 543 -10.99 5.04 -24.04
C LYS A 543 -11.49 3.63 -23.74
N ALA A 544 -11.06 2.67 -24.55
CA ALA A 544 -11.34 1.24 -24.43
C ALA A 544 -10.18 0.52 -23.70
N LEU A 545 -10.50 -0.26 -22.68
CA LEU A 545 -9.53 -1.09 -21.97
C LEU A 545 -9.65 -2.50 -22.53
N ILE A 546 -8.63 -2.94 -23.24
CA ILE A 546 -8.61 -4.27 -23.86
C ILE A 546 -7.40 -5.02 -23.37
N GLU A 547 -7.63 -6.25 -22.90
CA GLU A 547 -6.57 -7.24 -22.72
C GLU A 547 -6.50 -8.14 -23.95
N PHE A 548 -5.31 -8.22 -24.55
CA PHE A 548 -5.04 -9.09 -25.68
C PHE A 548 -4.36 -10.37 -25.23
N SER A 549 -4.69 -11.47 -25.89
CA SER A 549 -3.95 -12.73 -25.78
C SER A 549 -3.32 -13.11 -27.12
N TYR A 550 -2.01 -13.35 -27.11
CA TYR A 550 -1.20 -13.76 -28.25
C TYR A 550 -0.77 -15.22 -28.10
N ASN A 551 -1.16 -16.05 -29.06
CA ASN A 551 -0.68 -17.43 -29.13
C ASN A 551 0.72 -17.44 -29.76
N ALA A 552 1.73 -17.94 -29.05
CA ALA A 552 3.10 -18.01 -29.57
C ALA A 552 3.32 -19.26 -30.43
N ASP A 553 2.48 -20.28 -30.28
CA ASP A 553 2.62 -21.58 -30.95
C ASP A 553 1.87 -21.66 -32.29
N GLU A 554 0.72 -21.00 -32.39
CA GLU A 554 -0.13 -21.01 -33.58
C GLU A 554 -0.67 -19.59 -33.87
N PRO A 555 -1.03 -19.24 -35.13
CA PRO A 555 -1.75 -18.02 -35.44
C PRO A 555 -3.08 -17.96 -34.66
N GLY A 556 -3.30 -16.85 -33.97
CA GLY A 556 -4.45 -16.66 -33.10
C GLY A 556 -4.30 -15.40 -32.26
N LEU A 557 -5.43 -14.72 -32.04
CA LEU A 557 -5.52 -13.46 -31.33
C LEU A 557 -6.81 -13.46 -30.50
N GLY A 558 -6.71 -13.07 -29.24
CA GLY A 558 -7.88 -12.95 -28.38
C GLY A 558 -8.01 -11.56 -27.79
N PHE A 559 -9.25 -11.20 -27.49
CA PHE A 559 -9.66 -9.91 -26.95
C PHE A 559 -10.49 -10.18 -25.70
N MET A 560 -10.16 -9.51 -24.61
CA MET A 560 -10.88 -9.59 -23.35
C MET A 560 -11.28 -8.18 -22.91
N LEU A 561 -12.56 -8.04 -22.57
CA LEU A 561 -13.17 -6.79 -22.11
C LEU A 561 -13.82 -7.02 -20.74
N TYR A 562 -13.89 -5.94 -19.97
CA TYR A 562 -14.32 -5.96 -18.57
C TYR A 562 -15.53 -5.06 -18.34
N SER A 563 -16.45 -5.51 -17.51
CA SER A 563 -17.60 -4.73 -17.06
C SER A 563 -18.03 -5.19 -15.66
N ASP A 564 -19.08 -4.58 -15.11
CA ASP A 564 -19.75 -5.18 -13.97
C ASP A 564 -20.47 -6.47 -14.40
N ASN A 565 -20.50 -7.46 -13.51
CA ASN A 565 -20.98 -8.81 -13.78
C ASN A 565 -22.44 -8.82 -14.28
N GLY A 566 -23.31 -7.98 -13.70
CA GLY A 566 -24.70 -7.87 -14.14
C GLY A 566 -24.81 -7.46 -15.60
N THR A 567 -24.09 -6.39 -15.97
CA THR A 567 -24.05 -5.88 -17.35
C THR A 567 -23.46 -6.89 -18.32
N VAL A 568 -22.30 -7.49 -18.03
CA VAL A 568 -21.65 -8.43 -18.97
C VAL A 568 -22.49 -9.68 -19.16
N THR A 569 -23.14 -10.18 -18.10
CA THR A 569 -23.97 -11.40 -18.13
C THR A 569 -25.22 -11.19 -18.97
N GLN A 570 -25.90 -10.04 -18.81
CA GLN A 570 -27.06 -9.69 -19.62
C GLN A 570 -26.68 -9.51 -21.10
N ALA A 571 -25.61 -8.76 -21.38
CA ALA A 571 -25.13 -8.54 -22.74
C ALA A 571 -24.70 -9.86 -23.39
N PHE A 572 -24.09 -10.77 -22.63
CA PHE A 572 -23.68 -12.07 -23.13
C PHE A 572 -24.88 -12.91 -23.58
N ARG A 573 -25.94 -12.97 -22.76
CA ARG A 573 -27.19 -13.68 -23.10
C ARG A 573 -27.81 -13.16 -24.40
N GLU A 574 -27.79 -11.84 -24.58
CA GLU A 574 -28.31 -11.20 -25.79
C GLU A 574 -27.40 -11.46 -27.01
N TYR A 575 -26.08 -11.39 -26.83
CA TYR A 575 -25.10 -11.65 -27.88
C TYR A 575 -25.21 -13.09 -28.42
N THR A 576 -25.27 -14.09 -27.53
CA THR A 576 -25.41 -15.50 -27.96
C THR A 576 -26.74 -15.75 -28.66
N ARG A 577 -27.82 -15.07 -28.23
CA ARG A 577 -29.12 -15.11 -28.91
C ARG A 577 -29.04 -14.55 -30.33
N GLN A 578 -28.33 -13.43 -30.53
CA GLN A 578 -28.11 -12.83 -31.86
C GLN A 578 -27.28 -13.74 -32.79
N LEU A 579 -26.34 -14.50 -32.22
CA LEU A 579 -25.57 -15.50 -32.97
C LEU A 579 -26.34 -16.80 -33.27
N GLY A 580 -27.58 -16.95 -32.77
CA GLY A 580 -28.33 -18.20 -32.88
C GLY A 580 -27.79 -19.34 -32.01
N ILE A 581 -26.94 -19.02 -31.03
CA ILE A 581 -26.31 -19.97 -30.11
C ILE A 581 -27.16 -20.00 -28.83
N SER A 582 -28.11 -20.93 -28.75
CA SER A 582 -28.90 -21.19 -27.55
C SER A 582 -28.84 -22.66 -27.20
N ASN A 583 -28.01 -22.99 -26.21
CA ASN A 583 -27.84 -24.36 -25.73
C ASN A 583 -27.60 -24.38 -24.22
N GLU A 584 -27.52 -25.58 -23.65
CA GLU A 584 -27.32 -25.77 -22.22
C GLU A 584 -26.02 -25.14 -21.69
N GLY A 585 -24.97 -25.08 -22.52
CA GLY A 585 -23.69 -24.47 -22.17
C GLY A 585 -23.80 -22.95 -21.95
N VAL A 586 -24.57 -22.26 -22.77
CA VAL A 586 -24.86 -20.82 -22.60
C VAL A 586 -25.66 -20.58 -21.32
N GLU A 587 -26.73 -21.36 -21.10
CA GLU A 587 -27.56 -21.22 -19.90
C GLU A 587 -26.77 -21.52 -18.61
N ARG A 588 -25.83 -22.47 -18.66
CA ARG A 588 -24.92 -22.75 -17.54
C ARG A 588 -23.93 -21.60 -17.33
N SER A 589 -23.40 -21.02 -18.40
CA SER A 589 -22.52 -19.84 -18.38
C SER A 589 -23.15 -18.67 -17.65
N VAL A 590 -24.37 -18.37 -18.03
CA VAL A 590 -25.14 -17.31 -17.41
C VAL A 590 -25.49 -17.66 -15.96
N ALA A 591 -25.98 -18.88 -15.70
CA ALA A 591 -26.34 -19.30 -14.34
C ALA A 591 -25.16 -19.24 -13.36
N ILE A 592 -23.94 -19.58 -13.79
CA ILE A 592 -22.74 -19.42 -12.96
C ILE A 592 -22.48 -17.94 -12.67
N CYS A 593 -22.49 -17.07 -13.68
CA CYS A 593 -22.23 -15.65 -13.48
C CYS A 593 -23.30 -14.99 -12.60
N GLU A 594 -24.55 -15.41 -12.68
CA GLU A 594 -25.67 -14.96 -11.84
C GLU A 594 -25.51 -15.36 -10.35
N THR A 595 -24.61 -16.30 -10.01
CA THR A 595 -24.30 -16.60 -8.59
C THR A 595 -23.48 -15.49 -7.92
N PHE A 596 -22.78 -14.67 -8.71
CA PHE A 596 -21.97 -13.53 -8.26
C PHE A 596 -22.84 -12.28 -8.11
N ARG A 597 -22.35 -11.27 -7.37
CA ARG A 597 -23.10 -10.00 -7.25
C ARG A 597 -23.05 -9.27 -8.59
N SER A 598 -24.09 -8.50 -8.90
CA SER A 598 -24.12 -7.69 -10.13
C SER A 598 -22.97 -6.68 -10.22
N SER A 599 -22.45 -6.22 -9.08
CA SER A 599 -21.33 -5.27 -8.97
C SER A 599 -19.94 -5.93 -8.96
N ASP A 600 -19.85 -7.26 -9.00
CA ASP A 600 -18.56 -7.95 -9.07
C ASP A 600 -17.95 -7.81 -10.48
N LEU A 601 -16.65 -8.10 -10.63
CA LEU A 601 -16.01 -7.99 -11.94
C LEU A 601 -16.52 -9.10 -12.86
N GLY A 602 -17.09 -8.69 -13.98
CA GLY A 602 -17.40 -9.55 -15.11
C GLY A 602 -16.41 -9.33 -16.24
N LEU A 603 -16.11 -10.39 -16.99
CA LEU A 603 -15.34 -10.31 -18.22
C LEU A 603 -15.97 -11.15 -19.33
N VAL A 604 -15.75 -10.68 -20.54
CA VAL A 604 -15.99 -11.44 -21.77
C VAL A 604 -14.69 -11.56 -22.54
N ARG A 605 -14.50 -12.69 -23.21
CA ARG A 605 -13.36 -12.91 -24.11
C ARG A 605 -13.82 -13.55 -25.40
N ALA A 606 -13.22 -13.16 -26.52
CA ALA A 606 -13.24 -13.91 -27.77
C ALA A 606 -11.81 -14.26 -28.19
N GLU A 607 -11.60 -15.46 -28.73
CA GLU A 607 -10.34 -15.90 -29.33
C GLU A 607 -10.60 -16.36 -30.77
N PHE A 608 -9.92 -15.69 -31.71
CA PHE A 608 -10.04 -15.88 -33.16
C PHE A 608 -8.82 -16.65 -33.69
N LYS A 609 -9.05 -17.55 -34.64
CA LYS A 609 -8.02 -18.37 -35.29
C LYS A 609 -8.32 -18.49 -36.79
N PRO A 610 -7.31 -18.75 -37.63
CA PRO A 610 -7.54 -18.82 -39.07
C PRO A 610 -8.46 -19.99 -39.41
N GLY A 611 -9.60 -19.72 -40.04
CA GLY A 611 -10.51 -20.75 -40.57
C GLY A 611 -11.11 -21.71 -39.54
N GLY A 612 -11.08 -21.37 -38.26
CA GLY A 612 -11.65 -22.17 -37.17
C GLY A 612 -12.75 -21.41 -36.42
N PRO A 613 -13.63 -22.11 -35.68
CA PRO A 613 -14.73 -21.46 -34.96
C PRO A 613 -14.19 -20.53 -33.87
N THR A 614 -14.84 -19.37 -33.71
CA THR A 614 -14.48 -18.44 -32.65
C THR A 614 -14.83 -19.01 -31.28
N ARG A 615 -13.91 -18.82 -30.34
CA ARG A 615 -14.06 -19.27 -28.97
C ARG A 615 -14.43 -18.11 -28.07
N TYR A 616 -15.66 -18.08 -27.62
CA TYR A 616 -16.16 -17.09 -26.67
C TYR A 616 -15.97 -17.59 -25.24
N SER A 617 -15.81 -16.69 -24.29
CA SER A 617 -15.80 -17.01 -22.86
C SER A 617 -16.43 -15.90 -22.04
N ILE A 618 -17.15 -16.27 -21.00
CA ILE A 618 -17.62 -15.36 -19.96
C ILE A 618 -17.11 -15.85 -18.62
N ALA A 619 -16.75 -14.91 -17.75
CA ALA A 619 -16.44 -15.22 -16.36
C ALA A 619 -16.89 -14.07 -15.45
N ALA A 620 -17.23 -14.45 -14.21
CA ALA A 620 -17.47 -13.54 -13.11
C ALA A 620 -16.45 -13.85 -12.01
N SER A 621 -15.91 -12.82 -11.38
CA SER A 621 -14.74 -12.98 -10.52
C SER A 621 -14.90 -12.38 -9.14
N TRP A 622 -14.40 -13.12 -8.14
CA TRP A 622 -14.18 -12.59 -6.79
C TRP A 622 -12.94 -11.70 -6.72
N HIS A 623 -12.33 -11.38 -7.87
CA HIS A 623 -11.13 -10.56 -7.94
C HIS A 623 -11.22 -9.28 -7.10
N PHE A 624 -12.40 -8.66 -6.95
CA PHE A 624 -12.59 -7.46 -6.11
C PHE A 624 -13.41 -7.68 -4.83
N ASP A 625 -13.64 -8.93 -4.39
CA ASP A 625 -14.29 -9.25 -3.11
C ASP A 625 -13.33 -10.07 -2.21
N PRO A 626 -12.54 -9.38 -1.36
CA PRO A 626 -11.45 -9.99 -0.59
C PRO A 626 -11.91 -11.00 0.47
N LEU A 627 -13.17 -10.90 0.91
CA LEU A 627 -13.71 -11.72 2.01
C LEU A 627 -14.17 -13.11 1.57
N ARG A 628 -14.10 -13.39 0.26
CA ARG A 628 -14.91 -14.44 -0.36
C ARG A 628 -14.15 -15.59 -1.01
N GLY A 629 -12.82 -15.72 -0.86
CA GLY A 629 -12.02 -16.81 -1.47
C GLY A 629 -12.69 -18.20 -1.55
N HIS A 630 -12.55 -19.05 -0.54
CA HIS A 630 -13.28 -20.33 -0.53
C HIS A 630 -14.75 -20.19 -0.12
N SER A 631 -15.06 -19.27 0.79
CA SER A 631 -16.42 -19.05 1.31
C SER A 631 -17.41 -18.58 0.24
N GLY A 632 -16.97 -17.67 -0.63
CA GLY A 632 -17.72 -17.18 -1.77
C GLY A 632 -17.78 -18.16 -2.93
N PHE A 633 -16.76 -19.00 -3.11
CA PHE A 633 -16.87 -20.17 -3.98
C PHE A 633 -17.95 -21.13 -3.49
N ASP A 634 -17.91 -21.52 -2.21
CA ASP A 634 -18.90 -22.42 -1.59
C ASP A 634 -20.31 -21.79 -1.66
N GLU A 635 -20.45 -20.49 -1.40
CA GLU A 635 -21.69 -19.71 -1.54
C GLU A 635 -22.20 -19.68 -2.99
N ALA A 636 -21.33 -19.40 -3.96
CA ALA A 636 -21.69 -19.39 -5.38
C ALA A 636 -22.18 -20.76 -5.84
N MET A 637 -21.45 -21.82 -5.49
CA MET A 637 -21.86 -23.20 -5.79
C MET A 637 -23.21 -23.57 -5.16
N SER A 638 -23.52 -23.04 -3.96
CA SER A 638 -24.81 -23.28 -3.29
C SER A 638 -25.99 -22.58 -3.96
N ARG A 639 -25.73 -21.47 -4.67
CA ARG A 639 -26.75 -20.65 -5.36
C ARG A 639 -27.03 -21.11 -6.79
N LEU A 640 -26.27 -22.07 -7.31
CA LEU A 640 -26.53 -22.62 -8.64
C LEU A 640 -27.93 -23.24 -8.72
N PRO A 641 -28.64 -23.08 -9.86
CA PRO A 641 -29.89 -23.79 -10.10
C PRO A 641 -29.72 -25.29 -9.92
N GLU A 642 -30.74 -25.96 -9.39
CA GLU A 642 -30.66 -27.37 -8.97
C GLU A 642 -30.13 -28.29 -10.06
N ARG A 643 -30.59 -28.10 -11.30
CA ARG A 643 -30.15 -28.87 -12.47
C ARG A 643 -28.63 -28.84 -12.70
N PHE A 644 -27.96 -27.76 -12.33
CA PHE A 644 -26.49 -27.63 -12.47
C PHE A 644 -25.76 -27.97 -11.17
N ARG A 645 -26.38 -27.70 -10.02
CA ARG A 645 -25.82 -27.97 -8.69
C ARG A 645 -25.73 -29.46 -8.38
N ALA A 646 -26.71 -30.24 -8.81
CA ALA A 646 -26.74 -31.71 -8.69
C ALA A 646 -26.03 -32.41 -9.87
N GLY A 647 -25.51 -31.65 -10.84
CA GLY A 647 -24.90 -32.18 -12.04
C GLY A 647 -23.43 -32.58 -11.85
N PRO A 648 -22.89 -33.46 -12.72
CA PRO A 648 -21.49 -33.89 -12.70
C PRO A 648 -20.49 -32.73 -12.75
N PHE A 649 -20.84 -31.60 -13.39
CA PHE A 649 -20.00 -30.39 -13.41
C PHE A 649 -19.69 -29.86 -12.00
N ALA A 650 -20.71 -29.63 -11.17
CA ALA A 650 -20.53 -29.01 -9.86
C ALA A 650 -19.67 -29.88 -8.94
N GLU A 651 -19.86 -31.21 -8.98
CA GLU A 651 -19.04 -32.16 -8.22
C GLU A 651 -17.57 -32.16 -8.65
N ARG A 652 -17.28 -32.04 -9.95
CA ARG A 652 -15.89 -31.94 -10.43
C ARG A 652 -15.22 -30.65 -10.01
N VAL A 653 -15.89 -29.51 -10.16
CA VAL A 653 -15.32 -28.22 -9.76
C VAL A 653 -15.03 -28.21 -8.25
N LYS A 654 -15.93 -28.75 -7.41
CA LYS A 654 -15.67 -28.92 -5.98
C LYS A 654 -14.50 -29.86 -5.70
N THR A 655 -14.40 -30.97 -6.43
CA THR A 655 -13.27 -31.91 -6.30
C THR A 655 -11.94 -31.23 -6.61
N TYR A 656 -11.85 -30.48 -7.72
CA TYR A 656 -10.63 -29.75 -8.07
C TYR A 656 -10.31 -28.63 -7.07
N ALA A 657 -11.33 -27.88 -6.64
CA ALA A 657 -11.19 -26.86 -5.59
C ALA A 657 -10.68 -27.45 -4.27
N SER A 658 -11.13 -28.66 -3.92
CA SER A 658 -10.72 -29.37 -2.72
C SER A 658 -9.29 -29.91 -2.82
N ALA A 659 -8.89 -30.39 -4.00
CA ALA A 659 -7.55 -30.96 -4.23
C ALA A 659 -6.43 -29.93 -4.09
N LEU A 660 -6.73 -28.65 -4.35
CA LEU A 660 -5.77 -27.54 -4.25
C LEU A 660 -6.11 -26.55 -3.11
N ARG A 661 -6.99 -26.94 -2.16
CA ARG A 661 -7.62 -26.01 -1.21
C ARG A 661 -6.64 -25.39 -0.23
N THR A 662 -5.54 -26.07 0.12
CA THR A 662 -4.62 -25.56 1.14
C THR A 662 -3.59 -24.60 0.56
N GLU A 663 -3.24 -24.77 -0.72
CA GLU A 663 -2.25 -23.94 -1.40
C GLU A 663 -2.85 -22.85 -2.29
N TYR A 664 -4.05 -23.05 -2.85
CA TYR A 664 -4.65 -22.17 -3.84
C TYR A 664 -6.05 -21.68 -3.47
N TYR A 665 -6.35 -20.45 -3.88
CA TYR A 665 -7.67 -19.82 -3.68
C TYR A 665 -8.46 -19.79 -5.00
N PRO A 666 -9.76 -20.12 -5.00
CA PRO A 666 -10.64 -19.89 -6.13
C PRO A 666 -10.65 -18.41 -6.51
N LEU A 667 -10.41 -18.11 -7.79
CA LEU A 667 -10.37 -16.75 -8.32
C LEU A 667 -11.64 -16.44 -9.12
N PHE A 668 -12.00 -17.31 -10.07
CA PHE A 668 -13.25 -17.26 -10.80
C PHE A 668 -13.57 -18.58 -11.52
N LEU A 669 -14.82 -18.70 -11.96
CA LEU A 669 -15.27 -19.73 -12.89
C LEU A 669 -15.46 -19.10 -14.26
N GLY A 670 -14.73 -19.60 -15.25
CA GLY A 670 -14.83 -19.16 -16.64
C GLY A 670 -15.42 -20.26 -17.49
N LEU A 671 -16.41 -19.93 -18.32
CA LEU A 671 -17.00 -20.86 -19.26
C LEU A 671 -16.63 -20.43 -20.67
N SER A 672 -15.91 -21.28 -21.39
CA SER A 672 -15.60 -21.10 -22.81
C SER A 672 -16.58 -21.94 -23.63
N PHE A 673 -17.01 -21.47 -24.80
CA PHE A 673 -17.73 -22.27 -25.78
C PHE A 673 -17.25 -21.91 -27.19
N GLN A 674 -17.46 -22.83 -28.12
CA GLN A 674 -17.21 -22.62 -29.55
C GLN A 674 -18.53 -22.25 -30.25
N GLU A 675 -18.45 -21.64 -31.44
CA GLU A 675 -19.64 -21.31 -32.24
C GLU A 675 -20.53 -22.52 -32.55
N ASP A 676 -19.96 -23.73 -32.62
CA ASP A 676 -20.69 -24.99 -32.77
C ASP A 676 -21.46 -25.44 -31.51
N GLY A 677 -21.34 -24.68 -30.42
CA GLY A 677 -22.00 -24.93 -29.14
C GLY A 677 -21.20 -25.80 -28.17
N THR A 678 -20.00 -26.26 -28.53
CA THR A 678 -19.16 -27.09 -27.65
C THR A 678 -18.67 -26.31 -26.44
N LEU A 679 -18.99 -26.77 -25.23
CA LEU A 679 -18.61 -26.14 -23.97
C LEU A 679 -17.26 -26.66 -23.43
N GLU A 680 -16.38 -25.75 -23.01
CA GLU A 680 -15.17 -26.00 -22.25
C GLU A 680 -15.17 -25.14 -20.98
N SER A 681 -15.54 -25.72 -19.84
CA SER A 681 -15.50 -25.01 -18.56
C SER A 681 -14.10 -24.95 -17.96
N LYS A 682 -13.78 -23.88 -17.25
CA LYS A 682 -12.50 -23.69 -16.57
C LYS A 682 -12.68 -23.13 -15.17
N MET A 683 -11.98 -23.72 -14.21
CA MET A 683 -11.82 -23.17 -12.87
C MET A 683 -10.46 -22.48 -12.78
N TYR A 684 -10.45 -21.24 -12.32
CA TYR A 684 -9.22 -20.48 -12.08
C TYR A 684 -8.96 -20.43 -10.59
N LEU A 685 -7.76 -20.84 -10.19
CA LEU A 685 -7.25 -20.71 -8.83
C LEU A 685 -5.97 -19.90 -8.83
N VAL A 686 -5.64 -19.26 -7.70
CA VAL A 686 -4.47 -18.39 -7.56
C VAL A 686 -3.71 -18.67 -6.27
N ARG A 687 -2.39 -18.55 -6.34
CA ARG A 687 -1.48 -18.55 -5.20
C ARG A 687 -0.48 -17.40 -5.36
N PHE A 688 -0.18 -16.75 -4.23
CA PHE A 688 0.91 -15.79 -4.10
C PHE A 688 1.90 -16.36 -3.09
N ASP A 689 3.16 -16.51 -3.49
CA ASP A 689 4.22 -17.02 -2.61
C ASP A 689 5.53 -16.35 -2.97
N GLU A 690 6.04 -15.49 -2.09
CA GLU A 690 7.30 -14.75 -2.30
C GLU A 690 8.55 -15.57 -1.94
N LYS A 691 8.38 -16.67 -1.19
CA LYS A 691 9.50 -17.42 -0.61
C LYS A 691 9.97 -18.52 -1.54
N GLN A 692 9.04 -19.20 -2.22
CA GLN A 692 9.37 -20.33 -3.07
C GLN A 692 8.41 -20.51 -4.26
N PRO A 693 8.86 -21.14 -5.37
CA PRO A 693 7.98 -21.49 -6.47
C PRO A 693 6.91 -22.48 -5.99
N PRO A 694 5.65 -22.32 -6.42
CA PRO A 694 4.54 -23.09 -5.85
C PRO A 694 4.50 -24.55 -6.32
N PHE A 695 5.21 -24.89 -7.39
CA PHE A 695 5.31 -26.25 -7.88
C PHE A 695 6.59 -26.90 -7.34
N GLN A 696 6.49 -27.65 -6.24
CA GLN A 696 7.60 -28.40 -5.64
C GLN A 696 7.22 -29.88 -5.51
N PRO A 697 8.20 -30.80 -5.45
CA PRO A 697 7.92 -32.20 -5.15
C PRO A 697 7.07 -32.33 -3.88
N GLY A 698 5.90 -32.98 -4.01
CA GLY A 698 4.95 -33.19 -2.92
C GLY A 698 3.90 -32.07 -2.70
N SER A 699 4.01 -30.93 -3.41
CA SER A 699 2.96 -29.90 -3.35
C SER A 699 1.61 -30.42 -3.86
N GLU A 700 0.51 -29.74 -3.51
CA GLU A 700 -0.82 -30.13 -3.98
C GLU A 700 -0.90 -30.13 -5.51
N LEU A 701 -0.34 -29.12 -6.17
CA LEU A 701 -0.30 -29.06 -7.63
C LEU A 701 0.57 -30.17 -8.25
N TRP A 702 1.66 -30.56 -7.58
CA TRP A 702 2.48 -31.71 -8.01
C TRP A 702 1.67 -33.00 -7.99
N ARG A 703 0.99 -33.29 -6.87
CA ARG A 703 0.14 -34.46 -6.72
C ARG A 703 -1.02 -34.45 -7.72
N PHE A 704 -1.62 -33.27 -7.94
CA PHE A 704 -2.69 -33.09 -8.92
C PHE A 704 -2.25 -33.45 -10.35
N LEU A 705 -1.08 -32.99 -10.79
CA LEU A 705 -0.54 -33.36 -12.11
C LEU A 705 -0.15 -34.85 -12.19
N GLN A 706 0.34 -35.41 -11.09
CA GLN A 706 0.62 -36.85 -11.02
C GLN A 706 -0.66 -37.67 -11.19
N ASP A 707 -1.76 -37.27 -10.54
CA ASP A 707 -3.08 -37.93 -10.65
C ASP A 707 -3.70 -37.78 -12.04
N MET A 708 -3.32 -36.74 -12.80
CA MET A 708 -3.65 -36.58 -14.22
C MET A 708 -2.87 -37.53 -15.14
N GLY A 709 -1.88 -38.26 -14.62
CA GLY A 709 -1.06 -39.19 -15.40
C GLY A 709 0.24 -38.59 -15.95
N VAL A 710 0.64 -37.39 -15.51
CA VAL A 710 1.92 -36.79 -15.94
C VAL A 710 3.10 -37.60 -15.39
N SER A 711 3.98 -38.04 -16.28
CA SER A 711 5.16 -38.85 -15.91
C SER A 711 6.15 -38.07 -15.03
N ALA A 712 6.91 -38.77 -14.19
CA ALA A 712 7.92 -38.14 -13.31
C ALA A 712 8.96 -37.28 -14.05
N PRO A 713 9.49 -37.69 -15.23
CA PRO A 713 10.38 -36.83 -16.02
C PRO A 713 9.70 -35.53 -16.47
N GLU A 714 8.42 -35.59 -16.87
CA GLU A 714 7.67 -34.41 -17.30
C GLU A 714 7.28 -33.52 -16.12
N LEU A 715 6.96 -34.07 -14.95
CA LEU A 715 6.76 -33.29 -13.71
C LEU A 715 8.02 -32.47 -13.39
N GLU A 716 9.20 -33.08 -13.48
CA GLU A 716 10.46 -32.37 -13.24
C GLU A 716 10.72 -31.27 -14.28
N ARG A 717 10.39 -31.53 -15.55
CA ARG A 717 10.47 -30.53 -16.62
C ARG A 717 9.51 -29.35 -16.37
N VAL A 718 8.28 -29.62 -15.94
CA VAL A 718 7.30 -28.60 -15.53
C VAL A 718 7.80 -27.80 -14.33
N ARG A 719 8.46 -28.45 -13.36
CA ARG A 719 9.07 -27.80 -12.19
C ARG A 719 10.15 -26.80 -12.57
N GLN A 720 11.04 -27.18 -13.47
CA GLN A 720 12.12 -26.31 -13.93
C GLN A 720 11.57 -25.09 -14.70
N LEU A 721 10.56 -25.29 -15.54
CA LEU A 721 9.86 -24.19 -16.21
C LEU A 721 9.14 -23.28 -15.19
N ASN A 722 8.45 -23.87 -14.21
CA ASN A 722 7.76 -23.13 -13.16
C ASN A 722 8.73 -22.27 -12.36
N ALA A 723 9.88 -22.82 -11.96
CA ALA A 723 10.91 -22.09 -11.25
C ALA A 723 11.45 -20.90 -12.06
N LEU A 724 11.77 -21.11 -13.34
CA LEU A 724 12.24 -20.04 -14.24
C LEU A 724 11.20 -18.91 -14.35
N LEU A 725 9.95 -19.24 -14.68
CA LEU A 725 8.92 -18.22 -14.87
C LEU A 725 8.55 -17.53 -13.55
N TRP A 726 8.49 -18.28 -12.44
CA TRP A 726 8.23 -17.70 -11.11
C TRP A 726 9.36 -16.77 -10.65
N GLU A 727 10.63 -17.13 -10.90
CA GLU A 727 11.79 -16.30 -10.55
C GLU A 727 11.73 -14.92 -11.26
N HIS A 728 11.28 -14.90 -12.50
CA HIS A 728 11.10 -13.69 -13.29
C HIS A 728 9.70 -13.03 -13.17
N SER A 729 8.80 -13.60 -12.35
CA SER A 729 7.48 -13.02 -12.10
C SER A 729 7.59 -11.77 -11.21
N ALA A 730 6.92 -10.69 -11.59
CA ALA A 730 6.87 -9.44 -10.82
C ALA A 730 6.23 -9.65 -9.44
N ASP A 731 5.12 -10.39 -9.40
CA ASP A 731 4.24 -10.51 -8.23
C ASP A 731 4.43 -11.79 -7.44
N LYS A 732 5.27 -12.70 -7.94
CA LYS A 732 5.36 -14.08 -7.44
C LYS A 732 3.98 -14.76 -7.35
N MET A 733 3.08 -14.36 -8.26
CA MET A 733 1.74 -14.89 -8.42
C MET A 733 1.76 -16.01 -9.46
N THR A 734 1.13 -17.13 -9.14
CA THR A 734 0.83 -18.21 -10.09
C THR A 734 -0.66 -18.52 -10.06
N GLN A 735 -1.28 -18.46 -11.23
CA GLN A 735 -2.65 -18.90 -11.44
C GLN A 735 -2.66 -20.28 -12.11
N VAL A 736 -3.64 -21.10 -11.74
CA VAL A 736 -3.89 -22.42 -12.32
C VAL A 736 -5.28 -22.41 -12.91
N ALA A 737 -5.38 -22.68 -14.21
CA ALA A 737 -6.66 -22.82 -14.91
C ALA A 737 -6.89 -24.29 -15.26
N ILE A 738 -7.88 -24.92 -14.62
CA ILE A 738 -8.19 -26.35 -14.75
C ILE A 738 -9.43 -26.52 -15.62
N GLU A 739 -9.36 -27.36 -16.66
CA GLU A 739 -10.53 -27.71 -17.46
C GLU A 739 -11.50 -28.63 -16.68
N ALA A 740 -12.79 -28.29 -16.69
CA ALA A 740 -13.86 -29.04 -16.03
C ALA A 740 -14.94 -29.47 -17.04
N SER A 741 -14.65 -30.47 -17.86
CA SER A 741 -15.59 -30.99 -18.86
C SER A 741 -16.55 -32.03 -18.29
N GLU A 742 -17.79 -32.07 -18.79
CA GLU A 742 -18.77 -33.06 -18.32
C GLU A 742 -18.57 -34.47 -18.85
N SER A 743 -18.01 -34.58 -20.05
CA SER A 743 -17.79 -35.84 -20.76
C SER A 743 -16.55 -36.60 -20.29
N GLN A 744 -15.84 -36.10 -19.28
CA GLN A 744 -14.54 -36.64 -18.85
C GLN A 744 -14.52 -36.84 -17.33
N SER A 745 -13.90 -37.94 -16.90
CA SER A 745 -13.73 -38.30 -15.48
C SER A 745 -12.56 -37.58 -14.81
N GLN A 746 -11.60 -37.09 -15.59
CA GLN A 746 -10.40 -36.38 -15.14
C GLN A 746 -10.10 -35.19 -16.07
N PRO A 747 -9.37 -34.15 -15.61
CA PRO A 747 -9.00 -33.04 -16.46
C PRO A 747 -7.96 -33.49 -17.49
N LYS A 748 -8.14 -33.11 -18.76
CA LYS A 748 -7.17 -33.40 -19.84
C LYS A 748 -6.06 -32.37 -19.98
N ARG A 749 -6.18 -31.22 -19.33
CA ARG A 749 -5.17 -30.18 -19.34
C ARG A 749 -5.39 -29.14 -18.24
N ILE A 750 -4.29 -28.52 -17.83
CA ILE A 750 -4.29 -27.30 -17.03
C ILE A 750 -3.44 -26.23 -17.73
N ASN A 751 -3.66 -24.96 -17.40
CA ASN A 751 -2.74 -23.89 -17.76
C ASN A 751 -2.14 -23.29 -16.50
N LEU A 752 -0.81 -23.20 -16.45
CA LEU A 752 -0.07 -22.45 -15.44
C LEU A 752 0.16 -21.04 -15.99
N ILE A 753 -0.29 -20.03 -15.26
CA ILE A 753 -0.31 -18.64 -15.70
C ILE A 753 0.50 -17.80 -14.71
N TYR A 754 1.54 -17.14 -15.21
CA TYR A 754 2.49 -16.37 -14.42
C TYR A 754 2.34 -14.88 -14.71
N CYS A 755 2.45 -14.05 -13.68
CA CYS A 755 2.24 -12.61 -13.80
C CYS A 755 3.55 -11.84 -13.99
N GLY A 756 3.54 -10.89 -14.92
CA GLY A 756 4.62 -9.95 -15.10
C GLY A 756 5.94 -10.60 -15.44
N ILE A 757 5.97 -11.36 -16.52
CA ILE A 757 7.17 -12.07 -16.94
C ILE A 757 7.91 -11.26 -17.98
N GLN A 758 9.22 -11.07 -17.78
CA GLN A 758 10.09 -10.50 -18.80
C GLN A 758 10.12 -11.42 -20.03
N THR A 759 9.98 -10.86 -21.22
CA THR A 759 9.99 -11.62 -22.48
C THR A 759 11.31 -12.35 -22.71
N SER A 760 12.42 -11.87 -22.14
CA SER A 760 13.70 -12.58 -22.10
C SER A 760 13.60 -13.97 -21.44
N ALA A 761 12.90 -14.06 -20.29
CA ALA A 761 12.66 -15.34 -19.62
C ALA A 761 11.73 -16.25 -20.42
N VAL A 762 10.79 -15.69 -21.18
CA VAL A 762 9.94 -16.46 -22.11
C VAL A 762 10.78 -17.03 -23.27
N LEU A 763 11.69 -16.24 -23.84
CA LEU A 763 12.60 -16.68 -24.90
C LEU A 763 13.58 -17.77 -24.42
N GLU A 764 14.03 -17.65 -23.17
CA GLU A 764 14.81 -18.69 -22.50
C GLU A 764 13.96 -19.97 -22.33
N ALA A 765 12.73 -19.84 -21.83
CA ALA A 765 11.81 -20.95 -21.66
C ALA A 765 11.56 -21.69 -22.99
N ILE A 766 11.36 -20.94 -24.08
CA ILE A 766 11.19 -21.51 -25.43
C ILE A 766 12.41 -22.34 -25.83
N SER A 767 13.61 -21.83 -25.55
CA SER A 767 14.87 -22.48 -25.94
C SER A 767 15.17 -23.73 -25.12
N ARG A 768 14.74 -23.79 -23.85
CA ARG A 768 15.07 -24.87 -22.91
C ARG A 768 14.02 -25.97 -22.85
N PHE A 769 12.75 -25.64 -23.05
CA PHE A 769 11.64 -26.55 -22.72
C PHE A 769 10.86 -27.03 -23.94
N GLY A 770 11.50 -27.13 -25.12
CA GLY A 770 10.94 -27.85 -26.27
C GLY A 770 9.77 -27.15 -26.97
N TYR A 771 9.64 -25.83 -26.84
CA TYR A 771 8.67 -25.06 -27.61
C TYR A 771 9.15 -24.85 -29.07
N PRO A 772 8.24 -24.67 -30.04
CA PRO A 772 8.62 -24.41 -31.43
C PRO A 772 9.50 -23.17 -31.57
N ASN A 773 10.53 -23.23 -32.42
CA ASN A 773 11.38 -22.06 -32.69
C ASN A 773 10.60 -20.88 -33.28
N SER A 774 9.50 -21.14 -34.00
CA SER A 774 8.57 -20.12 -34.50
C SER A 774 7.98 -19.26 -33.36
N SER A 775 7.87 -19.80 -32.14
CA SER A 775 7.40 -19.05 -30.97
C SER A 775 8.34 -17.92 -30.57
N LYS A 776 9.63 -18.01 -30.88
CA LYS A 776 10.57 -16.89 -30.64
C LYS A 776 10.18 -15.66 -31.44
N GLN A 777 9.82 -15.85 -32.72
CA GLN A 777 9.38 -14.76 -33.57
C GLN A 777 8.08 -14.15 -33.05
N ALA A 778 7.13 -14.99 -32.61
CA ALA A 778 5.88 -14.49 -32.03
C ALA A 778 6.09 -13.65 -30.75
N VAL A 779 7.06 -14.00 -29.91
CA VAL A 779 7.44 -13.17 -28.74
C VAL A 779 8.06 -11.84 -29.18
N ARG A 780 8.93 -11.83 -30.20
CA ARG A 780 9.51 -10.58 -30.74
C ARG A 780 8.46 -9.69 -31.39
N ASP A 781 7.48 -10.28 -32.08
CA ASP A 781 6.37 -9.54 -32.68
C ASP A 781 5.47 -8.95 -31.59
N PHE A 782 5.24 -9.71 -30.50
CA PHE A 782 4.55 -9.21 -29.31
C PHE A 782 5.29 -8.02 -28.69
N GLU A 783 6.62 -8.11 -28.46
CA GLU A 783 7.42 -7.00 -27.92
C GLU A 783 7.29 -5.72 -28.77
N ARG A 784 7.42 -5.88 -30.09
CA ARG A 784 7.36 -4.75 -31.03
C ARG A 784 5.98 -4.10 -31.07
N MET A 785 4.93 -4.91 -31.13
CA MET A 785 3.57 -4.41 -31.27
C MET A 785 3.01 -3.84 -29.97
N MET A 786 3.32 -4.48 -28.84
CA MET A 786 2.89 -4.06 -27.51
C MET A 786 3.85 -3.05 -26.86
N GLN A 787 4.96 -2.73 -27.52
CA GLN A 787 6.01 -1.82 -27.05
C GLN A 787 6.46 -2.12 -25.61
N THR A 788 6.70 -3.40 -25.33
CA THR A 788 6.94 -3.89 -23.96
C THR A 788 7.94 -5.04 -23.99
N ASP A 789 8.85 -5.08 -23.03
CA ASP A 789 9.71 -6.24 -22.75
C ASP A 789 9.12 -7.15 -21.65
N ARG A 790 7.88 -6.87 -21.25
CA ARG A 790 7.17 -7.59 -20.19
C ARG A 790 5.75 -7.93 -20.58
N ALA A 791 5.39 -9.21 -20.42
CA ALA A 791 4.02 -9.68 -20.57
C ALA A 791 3.27 -9.61 -19.25
N LYS A 792 2.01 -9.15 -19.28
CA LYS A 792 1.10 -9.13 -18.12
C LYS A 792 0.91 -10.54 -17.58
N PHE A 793 0.57 -11.47 -18.46
CA PHE A 793 0.53 -12.89 -18.15
C PHE A 793 1.28 -13.71 -19.19
N VAL A 794 1.89 -14.80 -18.74
CA VAL A 794 2.37 -15.89 -19.61
C VAL A 794 1.68 -17.16 -19.19
N ALA A 795 0.93 -17.78 -20.10
CA ALA A 795 0.24 -19.04 -19.86
C ALA A 795 0.93 -20.18 -20.60
N VAL A 796 1.26 -21.26 -19.89
CA VAL A 796 1.80 -22.50 -20.43
C VAL A 796 0.86 -23.65 -20.10
N ARG A 797 0.72 -24.62 -21.01
CA ARG A 797 -0.21 -25.74 -20.84
C ARG A 797 0.52 -27.01 -20.43
N VAL A 798 -0.10 -27.76 -19.53
CA VAL A 798 0.30 -29.12 -19.16
C VAL A 798 -0.89 -30.06 -19.41
N ASP A 799 -0.63 -31.19 -20.06
CA ASP A 799 -1.56 -32.30 -20.32
C ASP A 799 -0.94 -33.62 -19.79
N PRO A 800 -1.65 -34.77 -19.80
CA PRO A 800 -1.10 -36.05 -19.32
C PRO A 800 0.23 -36.45 -19.99
N GLU A 801 0.44 -36.03 -21.24
CA GLU A 801 1.69 -36.24 -21.97
C GLU A 801 2.84 -35.33 -21.50
N GLY A 802 2.55 -34.30 -20.69
CA GLY A 802 3.52 -33.41 -20.06
C GLY A 802 3.38 -31.96 -20.51
N LEU A 803 4.52 -31.30 -20.76
CA LEU A 803 4.52 -29.91 -21.20
C LEU A 803 4.11 -29.79 -22.67
N SER A 804 2.94 -29.18 -22.89
CA SER A 804 2.39 -28.91 -24.22
C SER A 804 3.14 -27.76 -24.92
N PRO A 805 3.26 -27.76 -26.27
CA PRO A 805 3.90 -26.67 -27.01
C PRO A 805 3.11 -25.35 -26.98
N ARG A 806 1.96 -25.31 -26.31
CA ARG A 806 1.07 -24.14 -26.22
C ARG A 806 1.60 -23.12 -25.23
N LEU A 807 1.86 -21.91 -25.73
CA LEU A 807 2.32 -20.77 -24.94
C LEU A 807 1.57 -19.51 -25.35
N LYS A 808 1.05 -18.77 -24.38
CA LYS A 808 0.31 -17.52 -24.62
C LYS A 808 0.89 -16.35 -23.84
N LEU A 809 0.97 -15.19 -24.46
CA LEU A 809 1.34 -13.93 -23.83
C LEU A 809 0.13 -13.00 -23.77
N TYR A 810 0.01 -12.27 -22.68
CA TYR A 810 -1.08 -11.32 -22.46
C TYR A 810 -0.53 -9.92 -22.21
N LYS A 811 -1.25 -8.90 -22.69
CA LYS A 811 -0.99 -7.49 -22.36
C LYS A 811 -2.31 -6.73 -22.40
N HIS A 812 -2.45 -5.73 -21.55
CA HIS A 812 -3.55 -4.77 -21.61
C HIS A 812 -3.10 -3.43 -22.15
N ALA A 813 -4.04 -2.70 -22.74
CA ALA A 813 -3.80 -1.34 -23.22
C ALA A 813 -5.09 -0.52 -23.15
N LEU A 814 -4.92 0.80 -23.06
CA LEU A 814 -6.00 1.76 -23.06
C LEU A 814 -5.97 2.55 -24.38
N PHE A 815 -6.94 2.31 -25.26
CA PHE A 815 -6.99 2.92 -26.59
C PHE A 815 -8.01 4.04 -26.66
N ASP A 816 -7.70 5.10 -27.39
CA ASP A 816 -8.73 6.02 -27.85
C ASP A 816 -9.69 5.30 -28.80
N PHE A 817 -11.00 5.55 -28.62
CA PHE A 817 -12.00 5.09 -29.58
C PHE A 817 -11.64 5.62 -30.98
N GLY A 818 -11.50 4.70 -31.93
CA GLY A 818 -11.26 5.01 -33.32
C GLY A 818 -12.25 4.27 -34.19
N ASP A 819 -12.39 4.73 -35.43
CA ASP A 819 -13.22 4.06 -36.43
C ASP A 819 -12.80 2.60 -36.59
N LEU A 820 -13.70 1.68 -36.23
CA LEU A 820 -13.49 0.23 -36.38
C LEU A 820 -13.72 -0.26 -37.81
N SER A 821 -14.26 0.57 -38.71
CA SER A 821 -14.39 0.21 -40.13
C SER A 821 -13.05 -0.09 -40.79
N VAL A 822 -11.99 0.58 -40.32
CA VAL A 822 -10.62 0.38 -40.80
C VAL A 822 -10.08 -1.02 -40.52
N VAL A 823 -10.72 -1.80 -39.63
CA VAL A 823 -10.33 -3.20 -39.32
C VAL A 823 -10.50 -4.09 -40.56
N GLU A 824 -11.53 -3.85 -41.35
CA GLU A 824 -11.88 -4.64 -42.54
C GLU A 824 -11.23 -4.11 -43.84
N ASP A 825 -10.79 -2.85 -43.86
CA ASP A 825 -10.25 -2.21 -45.07
C ASP A 825 -8.86 -2.76 -45.45
N GLY A 826 -8.88 -3.73 -46.37
CA GLY A 826 -7.70 -4.34 -46.99
C GLY A 826 -6.99 -3.49 -48.05
N GLY A 827 -7.25 -2.17 -48.15
CA GLY A 827 -6.94 -1.40 -49.37
C GLY A 827 -6.46 0.05 -49.27
N LEU A 828 -6.25 0.65 -48.10
CA LEU A 828 -5.64 1.99 -48.00
C LEU A 828 -4.17 1.90 -47.57
N GLY A 829 -3.29 2.50 -48.37
CA GLY A 829 -1.85 2.62 -48.08
C GLY A 829 -1.57 3.32 -46.75
N PRO A 830 -0.31 3.26 -46.24
CA PRO A 830 0.05 3.88 -44.97
C PRO A 830 -0.35 5.36 -44.98
N ARG A 831 -0.94 5.86 -43.88
CA ARG A 831 -1.24 7.29 -43.74
C ARG A 831 0.04 8.09 -43.95
N GLY A 832 0.03 8.95 -44.96
CA GLY A 832 0.87 10.14 -44.99
C GLY A 832 0.63 10.96 -43.72
N SER A 833 1.67 11.66 -43.29
CA SER A 833 1.72 12.56 -42.15
C SER A 833 0.38 13.25 -41.81
N THR A 834 -0.07 13.03 -40.58
CA THR A 834 -0.92 13.89 -39.74
C THR A 834 -1.82 14.93 -40.44
N PRO A 835 -3.15 14.88 -40.26
CA PRO A 835 -3.94 16.10 -40.32
C PRO A 835 -3.58 16.97 -39.11
N ALA A 836 -3.38 18.26 -39.38
CA ALA A 836 -3.00 19.27 -38.41
C ALA A 836 -3.90 19.25 -37.16
N ALA A 837 -3.25 19.44 -36.01
CA ALA A 837 -3.91 19.67 -34.73
C ALA A 837 -4.99 20.75 -34.86
N ALA A 838 -6.23 20.40 -34.51
CA ALA A 838 -7.20 21.40 -34.09
C ALA A 838 -6.68 22.00 -32.77
N LYS A 839 -5.91 23.09 -32.90
CA LYS A 839 -5.71 24.05 -31.82
C LYS A 839 -7.07 24.69 -31.53
N ASP A 840 -7.33 24.92 -30.25
CA ASP A 840 -8.47 25.67 -29.69
C ASP A 840 -9.73 24.85 -29.32
N VAL A 841 -9.63 24.03 -28.28
CA VAL A 841 -10.72 23.69 -27.33
C VAL A 841 -10.08 23.50 -25.93
N PRO A 842 -10.62 24.06 -24.84
CA PRO A 842 -9.90 24.21 -23.57
C PRO A 842 -9.58 22.88 -22.88
N ASP A 843 -8.38 22.79 -22.29
CA ASP A 843 -7.91 21.69 -21.44
C ASP A 843 -8.77 21.58 -20.16
N VAL A 844 -9.94 20.94 -20.28
CA VAL A 844 -10.74 20.48 -19.15
C VAL A 844 -10.50 18.99 -19.00
N CYS A 845 -9.51 18.68 -18.17
CA CYS A 845 -9.10 17.34 -17.77
C CYS A 845 -10.08 16.82 -16.70
N LEU A 846 -10.77 15.70 -16.95
CA LEU A 846 -11.59 14.99 -15.96
C LEU A 846 -11.28 13.48 -15.92
N TYR A 847 -11.22 12.99 -14.68
CA TYR A 847 -11.10 11.62 -14.15
C TYR A 847 -9.70 11.11 -13.82
#